data_AF-A0A354Y8R2-F1
#
_entry.id   AF-A0A354Y8R2-F1
#
_cell.length_a   1.000
_cell.length_b   1.000
_cell.length_c   1.000
_cell.angle_alpha   90.00
_cell.angle_beta   90.00
_cell.angle_gamma   90.00
#
_symmetry.space_group_name_H-M   'P 1'
#
loop_
_entity.id
_entity.type
_entity.pdbx_description
1 polymer ?
#
loop_
_entity_poly.entity_id
_entity_poly.type
_entity_poly.pdbx_seq_one_letter_code
_entity_poly.pdbx_strand_id
1 'polypeptide(L)'
;VAIAQGQLPQESWFALGRMMTEAEGGAALLSWSGSMFEYLMPQLVMPSYPDTLLDRTAQQVVRAQVGYGARRGVPWGVSESGYNAVDARLNYQYRAFGVPGLGLKRGLAQDLVVAPYASAMALMVDPATACENLQRLSAQGFGGRFGLYEAIDYTPARVPRGQDHVLVRSFMSHHQGMALLSLDYLLCGQPMQRRFVADAQVQATLLLLQERVPRTGLFHPHPVESAGSRGMAADVETPLRVIRDPDRSRPGVQLLSNGRYHGMLSSAGGGYSRQREMAVTRWREDSTRDHWGTFCYLRDVESGEVWSATHQPTCVVVEGYEAIFSDAKAEFRGRHQGYDTHLEIAISAEDDVELRRLRISNRTRQRRVIEITTYAEVVLAPALADELHPAFGNLFVQSEILADKQALLCTRRARSHDEVAPWMLHLVAVHDADIAAISYETDRARFLGRGRSPRLPRALADDAALSGTAGSVLDPIVAIRCRIELAPEQRAQIDMVYGVGADRAACAALVDKYRDRRLADRVFDLALTHSQVVRRQINASQDDALLYERLAGLVLYTHPLLRAEPELLARNRRGQPGLWGHAISGDLPIVLLRVADTDNIELVRQMVQAHAYWRLKGLRADLVIWNESQAGYRQQLQDQIVGMVSSDPEANVLDRPGGIFVRPAEHISDEDRVLLQAVARVIVSDRNGSLAAQLERYPATERALPPP
;
A
#
# COMPACT_ATOMS: atom_id res chain seq x y z
N VAL A 1 -15.78 14.68 32.73
CA VAL A 1 -16.59 13.44 32.87
C VAL A 1 -15.96 12.46 33.85
N ALA A 2 -14.74 11.95 33.63
CA ALA A 2 -14.09 11.01 34.57
C ALA A 2 -14.02 11.51 36.02
N ILE A 3 -13.73 12.81 36.23
CA ILE A 3 -13.76 13.44 37.56
C ILE A 3 -15.18 13.45 38.16
N ALA A 4 -16.19 13.81 37.36
CA ALA A 4 -17.60 13.77 37.78
C ALA A 4 -18.04 12.37 38.21
N GLN A 5 -17.57 11.34 37.49
CA GLN A 5 -17.83 9.93 37.78
C GLN A 5 -16.97 9.36 38.93
N GLY A 6 -16.10 10.17 39.55
CA GLY A 6 -15.21 9.73 40.63
C GLY A 6 -14.08 8.79 40.19
N GLN A 7 -13.83 8.65 38.88
CA GLN A 7 -12.75 7.81 38.33
C GLN A 7 -11.38 8.49 38.46
N LEU A 8 -11.36 9.82 38.55
CA LEU A 8 -10.15 10.62 38.70
C LEU A 8 -10.35 11.70 39.78
N PRO A 9 -9.30 12.02 40.55
CA PRO A 9 -9.33 13.10 41.52
C PRO A 9 -9.36 14.48 40.83
N GLN A 10 -9.88 15.52 41.49
CA GLN A 10 -10.04 16.86 40.87
C GLN A 10 -8.69 17.51 40.53
N GLU A 11 -7.66 17.20 41.29
CA GLU A 11 -6.27 17.64 41.12
C GLU A 11 -5.75 17.29 39.71
N SER A 12 -6.26 16.22 39.09
CA SER A 12 -5.92 15.84 37.72
C SER A 12 -6.29 16.93 36.70
N TRP A 13 -7.35 17.72 36.93
CA TRP A 13 -7.72 18.84 36.04
C TRP A 13 -6.65 19.93 36.01
N PHE A 14 -6.05 20.22 37.17
CA PHE A 14 -5.05 21.27 37.36
C PHE A 14 -3.62 20.79 37.06
N ALA A 15 -3.39 19.47 37.03
CA ALA A 15 -2.12 18.88 36.59
C ALA A 15 -1.92 18.94 35.07
N LEU A 16 -3.00 19.15 34.30
CA LEU A 16 -2.93 19.30 32.84
C LEU A 16 -2.26 20.62 32.44
N GLY A 17 -1.21 20.54 31.62
CA GLY A 17 -0.50 21.73 31.13
C GLY A 17 -1.40 22.71 30.39
N ARG A 18 -1.22 24.02 30.64
CA ARG A 18 -1.92 25.13 29.95
C ARG A 18 -0.97 25.82 28.98
N MET A 19 -0.53 25.12 27.94
CA MET A 19 0.27 25.74 26.90
C MET A 19 -0.58 26.74 26.13
N MET A 20 -0.19 28.01 26.11
CA MET A 20 -0.92 29.08 25.44
C MET A 20 -0.09 29.69 24.32
N THR A 21 -0.77 30.09 23.25
CA THR A 21 -0.22 30.83 22.10
C THR A 21 -0.91 32.19 21.98
N GLU A 22 -0.26 33.12 21.27
CA GLU A 22 -0.87 34.38 20.88
C GLU A 22 -1.42 34.26 19.46
N ALA A 23 -2.71 34.51 19.29
CA ALA A 23 -3.38 34.50 17.99
C ALA A 23 -4.27 35.75 17.87
N GLU A 24 -4.07 36.54 16.80
CA GLU A 24 -4.80 37.80 16.51
C GLU A 24 -4.87 38.77 17.72
N GLY A 25 -3.78 38.86 18.51
CA GLY A 25 -3.67 39.76 19.66
C GLY A 25 -4.32 39.27 20.96
N GLY A 26 -4.72 37.99 21.03
CA GLY A 26 -5.26 37.36 22.24
C GLY A 26 -4.62 36.01 22.56
N ALA A 27 -4.69 35.61 23.83
CA ALA A 27 -4.19 34.31 24.29
C ALA A 27 -5.22 33.19 24.03
N ALA A 28 -4.77 32.07 23.49
CA ALA A 28 -5.56 30.86 23.27
C ALA A 28 -4.76 29.62 23.70
N LEU A 29 -5.44 28.56 24.14
CA LEU A 29 -4.78 27.27 24.37
C LEU A 29 -4.24 26.69 23.05
N LEU A 30 -3.05 26.11 23.10
CA LEU A 30 -2.51 25.33 22.01
C LEU A 30 -3.19 23.97 21.94
N SER A 31 -3.48 23.54 20.73
CA SER A 31 -3.96 22.19 20.44
C SER A 31 -2.91 21.42 19.66
N TRP A 32 -3.14 20.12 19.43
CA TRP A 32 -2.18 19.31 18.68
C TRP A 32 -2.16 19.71 17.21
N SER A 33 -3.34 19.76 16.57
CA SER A 33 -3.45 20.02 15.14
C SER A 33 -3.82 21.46 14.79
N GLY A 34 -4.35 22.25 15.73
CA GLY A 34 -4.83 23.60 15.43
C GLY A 34 -6.20 23.61 14.76
N SER A 35 -6.95 22.51 14.89
CA SER A 35 -8.22 22.26 14.22
C SER A 35 -9.40 22.83 15.01
N MET A 36 -10.40 23.43 14.32
CA MET A 36 -11.56 24.04 14.99
C MET A 36 -12.31 23.06 15.92
N PHE A 37 -12.47 21.80 15.52
CA PHE A 37 -13.18 20.81 16.34
C PHE A 37 -12.52 20.57 17.69
N GLU A 38 -11.19 20.59 17.78
CA GLU A 38 -10.46 20.34 19.04
C GLU A 38 -10.87 21.37 20.11
N TYR A 39 -11.24 22.58 19.68
CA TYR A 39 -11.66 23.68 20.55
C TYR A 39 -13.15 23.74 20.80
N LEU A 40 -13.97 23.52 19.76
CA LEU A 40 -15.42 23.77 19.83
C LEU A 40 -16.27 22.52 20.09
N MET A 41 -15.76 21.32 19.80
CA MET A 41 -16.50 20.08 20.04
C MET A 41 -16.96 19.93 21.50
N PRO A 42 -16.17 20.24 22.54
CA PRO A 42 -16.64 20.17 23.92
C PRO A 42 -17.88 21.03 24.18
N GLN A 43 -17.97 22.21 23.54
CA GLN A 43 -19.10 23.13 23.71
C GLN A 43 -20.40 22.60 23.13
N LEU A 44 -20.40 21.55 22.30
CA LEU A 44 -21.63 20.91 21.82
C LEU A 44 -22.47 20.27 22.94
N VAL A 45 -21.82 19.89 24.04
CA VAL A 45 -22.47 19.21 25.16
C VAL A 45 -22.13 19.82 26.52
N MET A 46 -20.94 20.40 26.70
CA MET A 46 -20.52 21.04 27.94
C MET A 46 -20.87 22.53 27.93
N PRO A 47 -21.31 23.12 29.06
CA PRO A 47 -21.52 24.56 29.14
C PRO A 47 -20.19 25.31 29.07
N SER A 48 -20.21 26.50 28.45
CA SER A 48 -19.13 27.48 28.52
C SER A 48 -19.53 28.62 29.46
N TYR A 49 -18.57 29.20 30.18
CA TYR A 49 -18.80 30.32 31.08
C TYR A 49 -18.03 31.54 30.59
N PRO A 50 -18.65 32.73 30.53
CA PRO A 50 -17.99 33.95 30.06
C PRO A 50 -16.69 34.24 30.82
N ASP A 51 -15.71 34.78 30.10
CA ASP A 51 -14.43 35.25 30.66
C ASP A 51 -13.54 34.16 31.30
N THR A 52 -13.82 32.90 30.99
CA THR A 52 -12.99 31.76 31.39
C THR A 52 -11.93 31.44 30.34
N LEU A 53 -10.95 30.61 30.72
CA LEU A 53 -9.89 30.15 29.83
C LEU A 53 -10.43 29.46 28.57
N LEU A 54 -11.43 28.59 28.72
CA LEU A 54 -12.04 27.87 27.60
C LEU A 54 -12.88 28.80 26.71
N ASP A 55 -13.65 29.71 27.32
CA ASP A 55 -14.43 30.71 26.58
C ASP A 55 -13.55 31.66 25.76
N ARG A 56 -12.52 32.23 26.39
CA ARG A 56 -11.54 33.09 25.71
C ARG A 56 -10.80 32.35 24.61
N THR A 57 -10.40 31.11 24.85
CA THR A 57 -9.78 30.27 23.82
C THR A 57 -10.69 30.08 22.62
N ALA A 58 -11.96 29.71 22.83
CA ALA A 58 -12.92 29.52 21.74
C ALA A 58 -13.10 30.79 20.90
N GLN A 59 -13.24 31.95 21.55
CA GLN A 59 -13.35 33.25 20.87
C GLN A 59 -12.10 33.57 20.03
N GLN A 60 -10.90 33.38 20.58
CA GLN A 60 -9.66 33.68 19.86
C GLN A 60 -9.40 32.72 18.69
N VAL A 61 -9.73 31.44 18.85
CA VAL A 61 -9.61 30.44 17.78
C VAL A 61 -10.52 30.79 16.59
N VAL A 62 -11.76 31.19 16.85
CA VAL A 62 -12.69 31.61 15.78
C VAL A 62 -12.15 32.85 15.07
N ARG A 63 -11.64 33.86 15.80
CA ARG A 63 -11.00 35.04 15.19
C ARG A 63 -9.78 34.70 14.36
N ALA A 64 -8.92 33.82 14.84
CA ALA A 64 -7.74 33.36 14.12
C ALA A 64 -8.10 32.63 12.82
N GLN A 65 -9.17 31.84 12.84
CA GLN A 65 -9.71 31.16 11.65
C GLN A 65 -10.25 32.16 10.62
N VAL A 66 -11.02 33.15 11.07
CA VAL A 66 -11.52 34.25 10.22
C VAL A 66 -10.36 35.02 9.59
N GLY A 67 -9.38 35.44 10.40
CA GLY A 67 -8.20 36.17 9.95
C GLY A 67 -7.34 35.37 8.96
N TYR A 68 -7.18 34.06 9.21
CA TYR A 68 -6.45 33.17 8.32
C TYR A 68 -7.14 33.00 6.96
N GLY A 69 -8.46 32.79 6.94
CA GLY A 69 -9.24 32.72 5.71
C GLY A 69 -9.14 34.02 4.90
N ALA A 70 -9.25 35.18 5.57
CA ALA A 70 -9.11 36.49 4.95
C ALA A 70 -7.72 36.70 4.31
N ARG A 71 -6.63 36.35 5.01
CA ARG A 71 -5.25 36.43 4.47
C ARG A 71 -5.03 35.54 3.26
N ARG A 72 -5.73 34.40 3.18
CA ARG A 72 -5.64 33.44 2.07
C ARG A 72 -6.66 33.71 0.96
N GLY A 73 -7.56 34.68 1.12
CA GLY A 73 -8.59 35.01 0.14
C GLY A 73 -9.72 33.99 0.01
N VAL A 74 -9.87 33.06 0.96
CA VAL A 74 -10.86 31.96 0.93
C VAL A 74 -11.87 32.07 2.09
N PRO A 75 -13.00 31.34 2.05
CA PRO A 75 -13.83 31.14 3.25
C PRO A 75 -13.04 30.48 4.39
N TRP A 76 -13.53 30.55 5.63
CA TRP A 76 -12.85 29.97 6.80
C TRP A 76 -13.62 28.80 7.40
N GLY A 77 -12.96 28.02 8.26
CA GLY A 77 -13.51 26.78 8.82
C GLY A 77 -12.54 25.61 8.64
N VAL A 78 -11.26 25.81 8.94
CA VAL A 78 -10.25 24.75 8.82
C VAL A 78 -10.42 23.80 10.00
N SER A 79 -10.71 22.53 9.70
CA SER A 79 -10.81 21.50 10.72
C SER A 79 -10.52 20.12 10.13
N GLU A 80 -10.73 19.06 10.91
CA GLU A 80 -10.57 17.70 10.42
C GLU A 80 -11.64 17.41 9.37
N SER A 81 -11.22 16.98 8.18
CA SER A 81 -12.15 16.79 7.07
C SER A 81 -11.63 15.85 6.01
N GLY A 82 -12.55 15.49 5.09
CA GLY A 82 -12.17 15.00 3.79
C GLY A 82 -11.35 16.04 3.02
N TYR A 83 -10.49 15.61 2.10
CA TYR A 83 -9.73 16.50 1.21
C TYR A 83 -9.54 15.87 -0.17
N ASN A 84 -9.01 16.62 -1.15
CA ASN A 84 -8.86 16.14 -2.52
C ASN A 84 -7.66 15.20 -2.70
N ALA A 85 -7.68 14.10 -1.95
CA ALA A 85 -6.91 12.90 -2.18
C ALA A 85 -7.85 11.71 -1.95
N VAL A 86 -7.66 10.64 -2.71
CA VAL A 86 -8.50 9.44 -2.58
C VAL A 86 -7.66 8.22 -2.21
N ASP A 87 -8.25 7.28 -1.47
CA ASP A 87 -7.66 5.98 -1.18
C ASP A 87 -7.71 5.06 -2.42
N ALA A 88 -7.18 3.84 -2.28
CA ALA A 88 -7.19 2.82 -3.34
C ALA A 88 -8.60 2.40 -3.80
N ARG A 89 -9.66 2.79 -3.07
CA ARG A 89 -11.07 2.53 -3.39
C ARG A 89 -11.80 3.79 -3.88
N LEU A 90 -11.07 4.85 -4.21
CA LEU A 90 -11.60 6.15 -4.63
C LEU A 90 -12.43 6.88 -3.55
N ASN A 91 -12.28 6.53 -2.27
CA ASN A 91 -12.87 7.31 -1.18
C ASN A 91 -11.98 8.49 -0.84
N TYR A 92 -12.57 9.67 -0.61
CA TYR A 92 -11.81 10.81 -0.12
C TYR A 92 -11.11 10.47 1.20
N GLN A 93 -9.81 10.76 1.26
CA GLN A 93 -9.02 10.61 2.46
C GLN A 93 -9.41 11.66 3.50
N TYR A 94 -9.23 11.32 4.77
CA TYR A 94 -9.65 12.11 5.93
C TYR A 94 -8.44 12.36 6.84
N ARG A 95 -8.24 13.60 7.28
CA ARG A 95 -7.20 13.95 8.24
C ARG A 95 -7.45 15.29 8.91
N ALA A 96 -6.72 15.55 10.00
CA ALA A 96 -6.77 16.84 10.71
C ALA A 96 -6.01 17.94 9.97
N PHE A 97 -6.71 19.05 9.70
CA PHE A 97 -6.16 20.33 9.26
C PHE A 97 -6.31 21.38 10.37
N GLY A 98 -5.40 22.35 10.38
CA GLY A 98 -5.47 23.43 11.36
C GLY A 98 -4.78 24.70 10.90
N VAL A 99 -5.04 25.77 11.63
CA VAL A 99 -4.49 27.10 11.33
C VAL A 99 -3.09 27.21 11.95
N PRO A 100 -2.06 27.64 11.19
CA PRO A 100 -0.74 27.91 11.73
C PRO A 100 -0.77 28.85 12.93
N GLY A 101 -0.02 28.52 13.98
CA GLY A 101 0.00 29.28 15.24
C GLY A 101 -0.97 28.78 16.31
N LEU A 102 -1.97 27.95 15.94
CA LEU A 102 -2.89 27.31 16.90
C LEU A 102 -2.50 25.85 17.25
N GLY A 103 -1.70 25.20 16.41
CA GLY A 103 -1.28 23.80 16.58
C GLY A 103 0.21 23.64 16.83
N LEU A 104 0.59 22.57 17.56
CA LEU A 104 1.99 22.15 17.74
C LEU A 104 2.57 21.45 16.50
N LYS A 105 1.71 20.88 15.65
CA LYS A 105 2.10 20.18 14.42
C LYS A 105 2.82 21.12 13.44
N ARG A 106 3.96 20.67 12.90
CA ARG A 106 4.69 21.38 11.84
C ARG A 106 3.96 21.25 10.49
N GLY A 107 4.13 22.24 9.61
CA GLY A 107 3.62 22.18 8.23
C GLY A 107 2.14 22.53 8.05
N LEU A 108 1.46 23.06 9.07
CA LEU A 108 0.04 23.45 8.98
C LEU A 108 -0.26 24.46 7.84
N ALA A 109 0.74 25.24 7.42
CA ALA A 109 0.57 26.22 6.35
C ALA A 109 0.57 25.62 4.92
N GLN A 110 0.95 24.35 4.79
CA GLN A 110 1.08 23.65 3.49
C GLN A 110 -0.27 23.25 2.91
N ASP A 111 -1.29 23.12 3.76
CA ASP A 111 -2.62 22.66 3.40
C ASP A 111 -3.68 23.73 3.65
N LEU A 112 -4.59 23.93 2.71
CA LEU A 112 -5.68 24.89 2.80
C LEU A 112 -6.98 24.20 2.43
N VAL A 113 -7.61 23.59 3.44
CA VAL A 113 -8.88 22.86 3.28
C VAL A 113 -9.91 23.48 4.21
N VAL A 114 -11.05 23.87 3.65
CA VAL A 114 -12.16 24.50 4.39
C VAL A 114 -13.26 23.46 4.56
N ALA A 115 -13.65 23.21 5.80
CA ALA A 115 -14.69 22.27 6.18
C ALA A 115 -15.93 23.04 6.69
N PRO A 116 -17.04 23.09 5.92
CA PRO A 116 -18.19 23.91 6.29
C PRO A 116 -18.81 23.61 7.66
N TYR A 117 -18.74 22.36 8.14
CA TYR A 117 -19.24 22.02 9.48
C TYR A 117 -18.47 22.76 10.60
N ALA A 118 -17.19 23.08 10.38
CA ALA A 118 -16.39 23.84 11.33
C ALA A 118 -16.85 25.30 11.42
N SER A 119 -17.25 25.88 10.30
CA SER A 119 -17.93 27.19 10.29
C SER A 119 -19.28 27.11 11.00
N ALA A 120 -20.01 26.01 10.86
CA ALA A 120 -21.26 25.79 11.59
C ALA A 120 -21.05 25.67 13.10
N MET A 121 -19.99 25.01 13.58
CA MET A 121 -19.68 24.97 15.01
C MET A 121 -19.38 26.34 15.61
N ALA A 122 -18.83 27.26 14.82
CA ALA A 122 -18.60 28.63 15.27
C ALA A 122 -19.89 29.42 15.55
N LEU A 123 -21.08 28.92 15.15
CA LEU A 123 -22.37 29.48 15.57
C LEU A 123 -22.54 29.50 17.10
N MET A 124 -21.86 28.63 17.83
CA MET A 124 -21.90 28.60 19.30
C MET A 124 -21.10 29.74 19.95
N VAL A 125 -20.23 30.41 19.19
CA VAL A 125 -19.27 31.42 19.68
C VAL A 125 -19.54 32.79 19.08
N ASP A 126 -19.60 32.88 17.74
CA ASP A 126 -19.88 34.11 16.99
C ASP A 126 -20.92 33.82 15.89
N PRO A 127 -22.22 33.88 16.24
CA PRO A 127 -23.30 33.52 15.32
C PRO A 127 -23.34 34.36 14.05
N ALA A 128 -23.03 35.66 14.14
CA ALA A 128 -23.13 36.58 13.02
C ALA A 128 -22.07 36.25 11.97
N THR A 129 -20.80 36.20 12.37
CA THR A 129 -19.67 35.92 11.47
C THR A 129 -19.77 34.51 10.88
N ALA A 130 -20.20 33.52 11.68
CA ALA A 130 -20.41 32.15 11.20
C ALA A 130 -21.53 32.07 10.15
N CYS A 131 -22.65 32.78 10.37
CA CYS A 131 -23.77 32.82 9.43
C CYS A 131 -23.36 33.44 8.09
N GLU A 132 -22.66 34.58 8.11
CA GLU A 132 -22.15 35.24 6.90
C GLU A 132 -21.22 34.32 6.10
N ASN A 133 -20.33 33.60 6.77
CA ASN A 133 -19.42 32.66 6.10
C ASN A 133 -20.14 31.44 5.51
N LEU A 134 -21.13 30.89 6.20
CA LEU A 134 -21.97 29.80 5.67
C LEU A 134 -22.79 30.26 4.45
N GLN A 135 -23.34 31.47 4.49
CA GLN A 135 -24.03 32.07 3.34
C GLN A 135 -23.08 32.27 2.17
N ARG A 136 -21.84 32.73 2.43
CA ARG A 136 -20.78 32.84 1.41
C ARG A 136 -20.43 31.49 0.78
N LEU A 137 -20.24 30.44 1.60
CA LEU A 137 -19.98 29.07 1.11
C LEU A 137 -21.13 28.57 0.22
N SER A 138 -22.38 28.84 0.62
CA SER A 138 -23.56 28.49 -0.18
C SER A 138 -23.63 29.26 -1.50
N ALA A 139 -23.37 30.57 -1.48
CA ALA A 139 -23.41 31.42 -2.68
C ALA A 139 -22.32 31.04 -3.71
N GLN A 140 -21.21 30.46 -3.26
CA GLN A 140 -20.16 29.92 -4.13
C GLN A 140 -20.49 28.53 -4.72
N GLY A 141 -21.67 27.99 -4.43
CA GLY A 141 -22.12 26.72 -5.00
C GLY A 141 -21.57 25.48 -4.30
N PHE A 142 -21.06 25.61 -3.06
CA PHE A 142 -20.56 24.47 -2.28
C PHE A 142 -21.66 23.68 -1.56
N GLY A 143 -22.91 23.90 -1.94
CA GLY A 143 -24.08 23.14 -1.49
C GLY A 143 -24.42 21.97 -2.40
N GLY A 144 -24.96 20.91 -1.81
CA GLY A 144 -25.52 19.75 -2.49
C GLY A 144 -26.86 19.33 -1.86
N ARG A 145 -27.28 18.09 -2.14
CA ARG A 145 -28.58 17.56 -1.73
C ARG A 145 -28.81 17.59 -0.21
N PHE A 146 -27.75 17.40 0.58
CA PHE A 146 -27.82 17.31 2.04
C PHE A 146 -27.19 18.52 2.75
N GLY A 147 -27.21 19.69 2.10
CA GLY A 147 -26.56 20.90 2.61
C GLY A 147 -25.14 21.08 2.04
N LEU A 148 -24.27 21.76 2.78
CA LEU A 148 -22.89 22.00 2.35
C LEU A 148 -22.10 20.68 2.28
N TYR A 149 -21.29 20.54 1.23
CA TYR A 149 -20.42 19.38 1.08
C TYR A 149 -19.33 19.33 2.16
N GLU A 150 -18.74 18.16 2.33
CA GLU A 150 -17.75 17.85 3.37
C GLU A 150 -16.62 18.87 3.48
N ALA A 151 -15.98 19.23 2.35
CA ALA A 151 -14.88 20.17 2.34
C ALA A 151 -14.63 20.78 0.96
N ILE A 152 -13.87 21.89 0.97
CA ILE A 152 -13.33 22.55 -0.21
C ILE A 152 -11.81 22.59 -0.07
N ASP A 153 -11.12 21.91 -0.99
CA ASP A 153 -9.65 21.85 -0.99
C ASP A 153 -9.09 22.92 -1.95
N TYR A 154 -8.37 23.87 -1.37
CA TYR A 154 -7.68 24.96 -2.06
C TYR A 154 -6.16 24.73 -2.14
N THR A 155 -5.66 23.55 -1.76
CA THR A 155 -4.22 23.29 -1.75
C THR A 155 -3.66 23.23 -3.17
N PRO A 156 -2.69 24.09 -3.55
CA PRO A 156 -2.19 24.18 -4.92
C PRO A 156 -1.66 22.85 -5.49
N ALA A 157 -1.08 22.00 -4.64
CA ALA A 157 -0.57 20.69 -5.03
C ALA A 157 -1.66 19.63 -5.32
N ARG A 158 -2.92 19.89 -4.91
CA ARG A 158 -4.06 18.99 -5.06
C ARG A 158 -5.16 19.54 -5.95
N VAL A 159 -5.10 20.81 -6.33
CA VAL A 159 -6.05 21.40 -7.25
C VAL A 159 -5.55 21.23 -8.70
N PRO A 160 -6.35 20.67 -9.63
CA PRO A 160 -5.97 20.55 -11.02
C PRO A 160 -5.61 21.90 -11.65
N ARG A 161 -4.69 21.91 -12.62
CA ARG A 161 -4.31 23.12 -13.34
C ARG A 161 -5.54 23.78 -13.98
N GLY A 162 -5.73 25.07 -13.76
CA GLY A 162 -6.86 25.85 -14.27
C GLY A 162 -8.10 25.84 -13.38
N GLN A 163 -8.04 25.22 -12.19
CA GLN A 163 -9.06 25.33 -11.15
C GLN A 163 -8.49 26.07 -9.93
N ASP A 164 -9.36 26.75 -9.19
CA ASP A 164 -8.97 27.44 -7.95
C ASP A 164 -9.20 26.57 -6.70
N HIS A 165 -10.04 25.54 -6.81
CA HIS A 165 -10.37 24.62 -5.72
C HIS A 165 -10.98 23.32 -6.25
N VAL A 166 -11.05 22.29 -5.40
CA VAL A 166 -11.83 21.07 -5.63
C VAL A 166 -12.80 20.83 -4.49
N LEU A 167 -14.03 20.49 -4.85
CA LEU A 167 -15.09 20.15 -3.90
C LEU A 167 -15.01 18.67 -3.53
N VAL A 168 -14.93 18.38 -2.23
CA VAL A 168 -14.97 17.03 -1.69
C VAL A 168 -16.45 16.62 -1.61
N ARG A 169 -16.92 15.89 -2.63
CA ARG A 169 -18.35 15.53 -2.78
C ARG A 169 -18.73 14.35 -1.89
N SER A 170 -18.63 14.55 -0.57
CA SER A 170 -19.03 13.60 0.46
C SER A 170 -19.91 14.30 1.51
N PHE A 171 -20.61 13.50 2.31
CA PHE A 171 -21.35 13.95 3.49
C PHE A 171 -21.06 13.00 4.64
N MET A 172 -20.37 13.49 5.69
CA MET A 172 -20.09 12.67 6.87
C MET A 172 -21.17 12.87 7.93
N SER A 173 -21.79 11.77 8.37
CA SER A 173 -22.91 11.84 9.32
C SER A 173 -22.56 12.53 10.64
N HIS A 174 -21.33 12.35 11.14
CA HIS A 174 -20.90 12.99 12.38
C HIS A 174 -20.66 14.50 12.22
N HIS A 175 -20.13 14.95 11.07
CA HIS A 175 -20.02 16.39 10.75
C HIS A 175 -21.38 17.05 10.62
N GLN A 176 -22.33 16.38 9.96
CA GLN A 176 -23.72 16.84 9.89
C GLN A 176 -24.36 16.90 11.28
N GLY A 177 -24.12 15.89 12.12
CA GLY A 177 -24.56 15.86 13.51
C GLY A 177 -24.04 17.06 14.32
N MET A 178 -22.74 17.37 14.22
CA MET A 178 -22.14 18.53 14.90
C MET A 178 -22.70 19.86 14.39
N ALA A 179 -22.89 20.01 13.07
CA ALA A 179 -23.50 21.20 12.50
C ALA A 179 -24.95 21.40 12.98
N LEU A 180 -25.76 20.33 13.01
CA LEU A 180 -27.13 20.35 13.52
C LEU A 180 -27.17 20.68 15.02
N LEU A 181 -26.28 20.10 15.82
CA LEU A 181 -26.17 20.42 17.25
C LEU A 181 -25.77 21.88 17.49
N SER A 182 -24.95 22.47 16.61
CA SER A 182 -24.55 23.88 16.70
C SER A 182 -25.71 24.83 16.35
N LEU A 183 -26.57 24.43 15.41
CA LEU A 183 -27.83 25.13 15.13
C LEU A 183 -28.80 25.02 16.30
N ASP A 184 -28.97 23.81 16.85
CA ASP A 184 -29.83 23.54 18.00
C ASP A 184 -29.35 24.29 19.26
N TYR A 185 -28.03 24.40 19.45
CA TYR A 185 -27.41 25.24 20.48
C TYR A 185 -27.93 26.68 20.41
N LEU A 186 -27.86 27.29 19.22
CA LEU A 186 -28.21 28.68 18.99
C LEU A 186 -29.74 28.91 19.02
N LEU A 187 -30.52 28.02 18.41
CA LEU A 187 -31.95 28.23 18.15
C LEU A 187 -32.86 27.69 19.28
N CYS A 188 -32.45 26.64 19.98
CA CYS A 188 -33.28 25.94 20.97
C CYS A 188 -32.79 26.16 22.41
N GLY A 189 -31.92 27.15 22.61
CA GLY A 189 -31.42 27.58 23.91
C GLY A 189 -30.48 26.58 24.58
N GLN A 190 -29.59 25.92 23.83
CA GLN A 190 -28.56 25.02 24.38
C GLN A 190 -29.10 23.75 25.06
N PRO A 191 -29.96 22.95 24.40
CA PRO A 191 -30.60 21.79 25.04
C PRO A 191 -29.64 20.71 25.51
N MET A 192 -28.53 20.47 24.81
CA MET A 192 -27.55 19.44 25.21
C MET A 192 -26.76 19.86 26.45
N GLN A 193 -26.43 21.14 26.58
CA GLN A 193 -25.79 21.73 27.75
C GLN A 193 -26.72 21.64 28.95
N ARG A 194 -28.02 21.96 28.77
CA ARG A 194 -29.03 21.80 29.82
C ARG A 194 -29.15 20.35 30.30
N ARG A 195 -29.07 19.37 29.39
CA ARG A 195 -29.04 17.94 29.76
C ARG A 195 -27.75 17.58 30.50
N PHE A 196 -26.61 18.08 30.04
CA PHE A 196 -25.32 17.83 30.66
C PHE A 196 -25.26 18.37 32.10
N VAL A 197 -25.75 19.58 32.34
CA VAL A 197 -25.79 20.18 33.70
C VAL A 197 -26.94 19.66 34.57
N ALA A 198 -27.88 18.90 34.04
CA ALA A 198 -28.95 18.28 34.82
C ALA A 198 -28.46 17.04 35.60
N ASP A 199 -27.33 16.47 35.21
CA ASP A 199 -26.72 15.33 35.90
C ASP A 199 -26.04 15.78 37.20
N ALA A 200 -26.41 15.15 38.32
CA ALA A 200 -25.92 15.52 39.65
C ALA A 200 -24.41 15.31 39.83
N GLN A 201 -23.83 14.30 39.18
CA GLN A 201 -22.38 14.06 39.23
C GLN A 201 -21.62 15.16 38.50
N VAL A 202 -22.16 15.62 37.36
CA VAL A 202 -21.61 16.74 36.61
C VAL A 202 -21.74 18.04 37.42
N GLN A 203 -22.89 18.32 38.02
CA GLN A 203 -23.13 19.53 38.82
C GLN A 203 -22.06 19.75 39.88
N ALA A 204 -21.65 18.69 40.58
CA ALA A 204 -20.62 18.73 41.61
C ALA A 204 -19.23 19.18 41.11
N THR A 205 -19.01 19.18 39.79
CA THR A 205 -17.70 19.45 39.16
C THR A 205 -17.70 20.63 38.18
N LEU A 206 -18.83 21.33 38.01
CA LEU A 206 -18.95 22.44 37.04
C LEU A 206 -17.97 23.60 37.28
N LEU A 207 -17.55 23.81 38.52
CA LEU A 207 -16.57 24.84 38.87
C LEU A 207 -15.21 24.66 38.16
N LEU A 208 -14.88 23.43 37.74
CA LEU A 208 -13.65 23.16 36.98
C LEU A 208 -13.64 23.87 35.62
N LEU A 209 -14.81 24.14 35.04
CA LEU A 209 -14.95 24.87 33.78
C LEU A 209 -14.82 26.39 33.94
N GLN A 210 -14.74 26.89 35.17
CA GLN A 210 -14.68 28.32 35.50
C GLN A 210 -13.25 28.82 35.74
N GLU A 211 -12.27 28.17 35.14
CA GLU A 211 -10.86 28.52 35.26
C GLU A 211 -10.59 29.91 34.64
N ARG A 212 -9.91 30.79 35.38
CA ARG A 212 -9.47 32.10 34.88
C ARG A 212 -8.29 31.92 33.92
N VAL A 213 -8.17 32.83 32.94
CA VAL A 213 -7.00 32.86 32.06
C VAL A 213 -5.72 33.06 32.89
N PRO A 214 -4.75 32.13 32.83
CA PRO A 214 -3.48 32.27 33.53
C PRO A 214 -2.69 33.51 33.05
N ARG A 215 -1.98 34.17 33.97
CA ARG A 215 -1.09 35.32 33.66
C ARG A 215 0.33 34.89 33.24
N THR A 216 0.56 33.59 33.02
CA THR A 216 1.87 33.01 32.70
C THR A 216 2.24 33.15 31.22
N GLY A 217 3.55 33.07 30.94
CA GLY A 217 4.17 33.46 29.66
C GLY A 217 3.58 32.78 28.42
N LEU A 218 3.50 33.57 27.35
CA LEU A 218 3.04 33.13 26.03
C LEU A 218 4.10 32.21 25.40
N PHE A 219 3.68 31.05 24.93
CA PHE A 219 4.51 30.18 24.11
C PHE A 219 4.38 30.65 22.65
N HIS A 220 5.49 31.00 22.01
CA HIS A 220 5.50 31.30 20.58
C HIS A 220 5.82 30.00 19.81
N PRO A 221 4.83 29.29 19.25
CA PRO A 221 5.12 28.27 18.26
C PRO A 221 5.86 28.93 17.08
N HIS A 222 6.81 28.19 16.49
CA HIS A 222 7.78 28.67 15.51
C HIS A 222 7.25 29.78 14.57
N PRO A 223 8.01 30.87 14.36
CA PRO A 223 7.61 31.92 13.44
C PRO A 223 7.38 31.36 12.04
N VAL A 224 6.44 31.98 11.33
CA VAL A 224 6.08 31.71 9.95
C VAL A 224 7.35 31.51 9.12
N GLU A 225 7.75 30.26 8.90
CA GLU A 225 8.64 29.94 7.80
C GLU A 225 7.81 30.22 6.55
N SER A 226 7.98 31.44 6.03
CA SER A 226 7.83 31.72 4.62
C SER A 226 8.86 30.84 3.91
N ALA A 227 8.50 29.56 3.75
CA ALA A 227 9.13 28.69 2.79
C ALA A 227 8.77 29.30 1.44
N GLY A 228 9.62 30.23 1.01
CA GLY A 228 9.62 30.76 -0.34
C GLY A 228 9.45 29.60 -1.30
N SER A 229 8.56 29.80 -2.28
CA SER A 229 8.39 29.02 -3.49
C SER A 229 9.53 28.00 -3.71
N ARG A 230 9.44 26.82 -3.08
CA ARG A 230 10.18 25.67 -3.58
C ARG A 230 9.46 25.33 -4.87
N GLY A 231 10.17 25.62 -5.95
CA GLY A 231 9.66 25.73 -7.29
C GLY A 231 8.76 24.57 -7.67
N MET A 232 7.85 24.91 -8.57
CA MET A 232 7.36 24.03 -9.64
C MET A 232 8.12 22.71 -9.71
N ALA A 233 7.36 21.63 -9.61
CA ALA A 233 7.62 20.32 -10.21
C ALA A 233 8.95 20.27 -10.95
N ALA A 234 10.04 19.98 -10.23
CA ALA A 234 11.07 19.21 -10.87
C ALA A 234 10.41 17.85 -11.15
N ASP A 235 10.49 17.39 -12.40
CA ASP A 235 10.49 15.97 -12.68
C ASP A 235 11.53 15.34 -11.75
N VAL A 236 11.10 14.93 -10.56
CA VAL A 236 11.88 14.00 -9.77
C VAL A 236 11.69 12.71 -10.54
N GLU A 237 12.61 12.45 -11.48
CA GLU A 237 12.76 11.15 -12.12
C GLU A 237 12.55 10.11 -11.03
N THR A 238 11.49 9.31 -11.16
CA THR A 238 11.22 8.25 -10.20
C THR A 238 12.44 7.34 -10.25
N PRO A 239 13.26 7.23 -9.20
CA PRO A 239 14.50 6.47 -9.25
C PRO A 239 14.18 5.03 -9.66
N LEU A 240 14.63 4.67 -10.86
CA LEU A 240 14.40 3.36 -11.45
C LEU A 240 15.50 2.40 -10.98
N ARG A 241 15.11 1.19 -10.56
CA ARG A 241 16.09 0.12 -10.33
C ARG A 241 16.31 -0.61 -11.65
N VAL A 242 17.46 -0.37 -12.27
CA VAL A 242 17.87 -1.05 -13.50
C VAL A 242 18.80 -2.21 -13.14
N ILE A 243 18.41 -3.42 -13.51
CA ILE A 243 19.16 -4.65 -13.28
C ILE A 243 19.48 -5.27 -14.64
N ARG A 244 20.77 -5.42 -14.93
CA ARG A 244 21.28 -5.92 -16.21
C ARG A 244 21.73 -7.38 -16.15
N ASP A 245 22.00 -7.87 -14.95
CA ASP A 245 22.37 -9.26 -14.69
C ASP A 245 21.13 -10.04 -14.20
N PRO A 246 20.52 -10.88 -15.07
CA PRO A 246 19.39 -11.71 -14.67
C PRO A 246 19.78 -12.87 -13.75
N ASP A 247 21.05 -13.31 -13.74
CA ASP A 247 21.54 -14.48 -13.00
C ASP A 247 22.16 -14.13 -11.64
N ARG A 248 21.97 -12.87 -11.20
CA ARG A 248 22.49 -12.39 -9.92
C ARG A 248 22.11 -13.29 -8.74
N SER A 249 23.05 -13.50 -7.82
CA SER A 249 22.89 -14.32 -6.61
C SER A 249 21.72 -13.90 -5.70
N ARG A 250 21.27 -12.65 -5.82
CA ARG A 250 20.10 -12.09 -5.14
C ARG A 250 19.12 -11.62 -6.17
N PRO A 251 18.05 -12.36 -6.51
CA PRO A 251 17.07 -11.85 -7.47
C PRO A 251 16.57 -10.47 -7.05
N GLY A 252 16.57 -9.51 -7.98
CA GLY A 252 15.87 -8.25 -7.72
C GLY A 252 14.39 -8.54 -7.71
N VAL A 253 13.65 -8.10 -6.70
CA VAL A 253 12.19 -8.30 -6.68
C VAL A 253 11.48 -6.97 -6.84
N GLN A 254 10.32 -7.00 -7.48
CA GLN A 254 9.35 -5.91 -7.51
C GLN A 254 8.00 -6.43 -7.05
N LEU A 255 7.42 -5.77 -6.05
CA LEU A 255 6.06 -6.03 -5.60
C LEU A 255 5.08 -5.03 -6.23
N LEU A 256 4.04 -5.54 -6.84
CA LEU A 256 2.97 -4.75 -7.46
C LEU A 256 1.65 -5.11 -6.79
N SER A 257 0.79 -4.12 -6.54
CA SER A 257 -0.52 -4.38 -5.95
C SER A 257 -1.51 -3.21 -6.08
N ASN A 258 -2.80 -3.55 -6.11
CA ASN A 258 -3.94 -2.63 -5.90
C ASN A 258 -4.59 -2.79 -4.50
N GLY A 259 -3.90 -3.45 -3.56
CA GLY A 259 -4.38 -3.80 -2.23
C GLY A 259 -5.23 -5.08 -2.13
N ARG A 260 -5.65 -5.66 -3.27
CA ARG A 260 -6.40 -6.93 -3.30
C ARG A 260 -5.73 -7.98 -4.18
N TYR A 261 -5.27 -7.58 -5.36
CA TYR A 261 -4.46 -8.39 -6.25
C TYR A 261 -2.99 -7.99 -6.06
N HIS A 262 -2.12 -8.99 -6.02
CA HIS A 262 -0.71 -8.86 -5.70
C HIS A 262 0.12 -9.63 -6.72
N GLY A 263 1.19 -9.01 -7.19
CA GLY A 263 2.17 -9.62 -8.10
C GLY A 263 3.57 -9.46 -7.52
N MET A 264 4.35 -10.52 -7.55
CA MET A 264 5.78 -10.49 -7.24
C MET A 264 6.52 -10.89 -8.50
N LEU A 265 7.47 -10.07 -8.93
CA LEU A 265 8.28 -10.30 -10.13
C LEU A 265 9.75 -10.27 -9.76
N SER A 266 10.52 -11.24 -10.26
CA SER A 266 11.97 -11.23 -10.17
C SER A 266 12.59 -10.46 -11.33
N SER A 267 13.86 -10.07 -11.18
CA SER A 267 14.67 -9.44 -12.24
C SER A 267 14.96 -10.36 -13.41
N ALA A 268 14.67 -11.67 -13.29
CA ALA A 268 14.77 -12.63 -14.38
C ALA A 268 13.41 -12.94 -15.03
N GLY A 269 12.28 -12.49 -14.45
CA GLY A 269 10.93 -12.70 -14.98
C GLY A 269 10.14 -13.85 -14.35
N GLY A 270 10.71 -14.54 -13.35
CA GLY A 270 9.95 -15.42 -12.45
C GLY A 270 9.05 -14.61 -11.51
N GLY A 271 8.16 -15.30 -10.78
CA GLY A 271 7.22 -14.62 -9.90
C GLY A 271 5.94 -15.37 -9.58
N TYR A 272 4.99 -14.65 -8.98
CA TYR A 272 3.63 -15.15 -8.72
C TYR A 272 2.59 -14.04 -8.81
N SER A 273 1.33 -14.48 -8.88
CA SER A 273 0.15 -13.64 -8.73
C SER A 273 -0.79 -14.22 -7.67
N ARG A 274 -1.35 -13.34 -6.83
CA ARG A 274 -2.25 -13.67 -5.73
C ARG A 274 -3.43 -12.71 -5.69
N GLN A 275 -4.58 -13.18 -5.26
CA GLN A 275 -5.68 -12.32 -4.83
C GLN A 275 -5.89 -12.53 -3.32
N ARG A 276 -5.57 -11.52 -2.53
CA ARG A 276 -5.45 -11.61 -1.07
C ARG A 276 -4.53 -12.79 -0.73
N GLU A 277 -5.00 -13.74 0.06
CA GLU A 277 -4.25 -14.95 0.44
C GLU A 277 -4.31 -16.08 -0.60
N MET A 278 -5.16 -15.97 -1.61
CA MET A 278 -5.34 -17.02 -2.62
C MET A 278 -4.26 -16.91 -3.68
N ALA A 279 -3.52 -18.00 -3.91
CA ALA A 279 -2.63 -18.12 -5.05
C ALA A 279 -3.43 -18.27 -6.35
N VAL A 280 -3.21 -17.36 -7.29
CA VAL A 280 -3.76 -17.45 -8.65
C VAL A 280 -2.82 -18.33 -9.47
N THR A 281 -1.52 -18.03 -9.41
CA THR A 281 -0.46 -18.80 -10.07
C THR A 281 0.48 -19.46 -9.07
N ARG A 282 1.03 -20.62 -9.44
CA ARG A 282 1.92 -21.42 -8.58
C ARG A 282 3.29 -20.77 -8.44
N TRP A 283 3.80 -20.73 -7.21
CA TRP A 283 5.17 -20.34 -6.92
C TRP A 283 5.66 -20.95 -5.63
N ARG A 284 6.94 -21.29 -5.61
CA ARG A 284 7.65 -21.81 -4.45
C ARG A 284 9.01 -21.12 -4.38
N GLU A 285 9.43 -20.81 -3.17
CA GLU A 285 10.79 -20.31 -2.96
C GLU A 285 11.79 -21.38 -3.40
N ASP A 286 12.75 -20.98 -4.22
CA ASP A 286 13.94 -21.76 -4.51
C ASP A 286 15.10 -20.78 -4.65
N SER A 287 16.01 -20.79 -3.67
CA SER A 287 17.17 -19.88 -3.66
C SER A 287 18.21 -20.23 -4.74
N THR A 288 18.06 -21.36 -5.43
CA THR A 288 18.97 -21.82 -6.48
C THR A 288 18.40 -21.64 -7.89
N ARG A 289 17.07 -21.48 -8.03
CA ARG A 289 16.40 -21.41 -9.33
C ARG A 289 15.18 -20.50 -9.28
N ASP A 290 14.98 -19.73 -10.34
CA ASP A 290 13.81 -18.85 -10.49
C ASP A 290 12.85 -19.34 -11.60
N HIS A 291 12.42 -20.60 -11.48
CA HIS A 291 11.71 -21.32 -12.55
C HIS A 291 10.18 -21.29 -12.42
N TRP A 292 9.65 -20.58 -11.42
CA TRP A 292 8.22 -20.40 -11.20
C TRP A 292 7.78 -19.02 -11.68
N GLY A 293 6.67 -18.95 -12.42
CA GLY A 293 6.23 -17.68 -12.95
C GLY A 293 5.10 -17.79 -13.97
N THR A 294 4.75 -16.63 -14.46
CA THR A 294 3.92 -16.46 -15.65
C THR A 294 4.86 -16.07 -16.79
N PHE A 295 4.96 -16.93 -17.79
CA PHE A 295 5.98 -16.85 -18.82
C PHE A 295 5.39 -16.51 -20.18
N CYS A 296 6.19 -15.83 -21.00
CA CYS A 296 5.89 -15.50 -22.38
C CYS A 296 7.06 -15.96 -23.25
N TYR A 297 6.87 -17.05 -23.98
CA TYR A 297 7.83 -17.59 -24.92
C TYR A 297 7.69 -16.91 -26.27
N LEU A 298 8.82 -16.71 -26.92
CA LEU A 298 8.93 -16.18 -28.27
C LEU A 298 9.66 -17.22 -29.12
N ARG A 299 9.09 -17.54 -30.27
CA ARG A 299 9.69 -18.44 -31.24
C ARG A 299 9.63 -17.83 -32.62
N ASP A 300 10.78 -17.73 -33.26
CA ASP A 300 10.83 -17.41 -34.68
C ASP A 300 10.47 -18.64 -35.49
N VAL A 301 9.42 -18.57 -36.30
CA VAL A 301 8.87 -19.76 -36.98
C VAL A 301 9.83 -20.27 -38.06
N GLU A 302 10.57 -19.37 -38.72
CA GLU A 302 11.48 -19.72 -39.81
C GLU A 302 12.75 -20.40 -39.30
N SER A 303 13.43 -19.82 -38.29
CA SER A 303 14.65 -20.42 -37.72
C SER A 303 14.38 -21.54 -36.70
N GLY A 304 13.19 -21.54 -36.07
CA GLY A 304 12.85 -22.43 -34.98
C GLY A 304 13.49 -22.05 -33.62
N GLU A 305 14.23 -20.94 -33.56
CA GLU A 305 14.86 -20.44 -32.33
C GLU A 305 13.80 -20.03 -31.31
N VAL A 306 14.02 -20.38 -30.03
CA VAL A 306 13.09 -20.14 -28.93
C VAL A 306 13.79 -19.39 -27.81
N TRP A 307 13.18 -18.31 -27.36
CA TRP A 307 13.59 -17.56 -26.17
C TRP A 307 12.36 -17.11 -25.38
N SER A 308 12.54 -16.29 -24.36
CA SER A 308 11.43 -15.71 -23.58
C SER A 308 11.51 -14.19 -23.58
N ALA A 309 10.36 -13.54 -23.38
CA ALA A 309 10.26 -12.08 -23.30
C ALA A 309 11.01 -11.51 -22.07
N THR A 310 11.25 -12.36 -21.07
CA THR A 310 12.13 -12.15 -19.93
C THR A 310 13.30 -13.15 -20.00
N HIS A 311 14.22 -13.15 -19.03
CA HIS A 311 15.31 -14.15 -19.03
C HIS A 311 14.79 -15.56 -18.73
N GLN A 312 13.93 -15.70 -17.73
CA GLN A 312 13.20 -16.92 -17.42
C GLN A 312 12.01 -17.08 -18.38
N PRO A 313 11.63 -18.32 -18.73
CA PRO A 313 12.18 -19.56 -18.20
C PRO A 313 13.27 -20.19 -19.08
N THR A 314 13.54 -19.66 -20.28
CA THR A 314 14.46 -20.29 -21.24
C THR A 314 15.94 -20.11 -20.88
N CYS A 315 16.24 -19.05 -20.12
CA CYS A 315 17.59 -18.60 -19.79
C CYS A 315 18.45 -18.31 -21.04
N VAL A 316 17.81 -17.93 -22.15
CA VAL A 316 18.53 -17.53 -23.37
C VAL A 316 19.05 -16.12 -23.16
N VAL A 317 20.34 -15.93 -23.40
CA VAL A 317 20.98 -14.62 -23.29
C VAL A 317 20.55 -13.76 -24.48
N VAL A 318 20.04 -12.56 -24.18
CA VAL A 318 19.61 -11.57 -25.17
C VAL A 318 20.50 -10.34 -25.10
N GLU A 319 20.64 -9.61 -26.22
CA GLU A 319 21.45 -8.40 -26.27
C GLU A 319 20.74 -7.26 -25.54
N GLY A 320 21.46 -6.58 -24.64
CA GLY A 320 20.94 -5.41 -23.93
C GLY A 320 19.80 -5.73 -22.97
N TYR A 321 19.87 -6.87 -22.26
CA TYR A 321 18.89 -7.22 -21.24
C TYR A 321 18.83 -6.15 -20.14
N GLU A 322 17.64 -5.62 -19.88
CA GLU A 322 17.39 -4.72 -18.76
C GLU A 322 16.05 -5.07 -18.09
N ALA A 323 16.09 -5.34 -16.79
CA ALA A 323 14.92 -5.34 -15.92
C ALA A 323 14.86 -3.99 -15.19
N ILE A 324 13.80 -3.22 -15.42
CA ILE A 324 13.63 -1.85 -14.91
C ILE A 324 12.43 -1.85 -13.98
N PHE A 325 12.68 -1.61 -12.69
CA PHE A 325 11.63 -1.62 -11.69
C PHE A 325 11.34 -0.24 -11.13
N SER A 326 10.04 0.04 -11.05
CA SER A 326 9.47 1.22 -10.41
C SER A 326 8.35 0.77 -9.47
N ASP A 327 7.92 1.65 -8.58
CA ASP A 327 6.82 1.36 -7.65
C ASP A 327 5.47 1.08 -8.36
N ALA A 328 5.34 1.51 -9.63
CA ALA A 328 4.12 1.40 -10.43
C ALA A 328 4.10 0.17 -11.35
N LYS A 329 5.26 -0.24 -11.86
CA LYS A 329 5.38 -1.27 -12.89
C LYS A 329 6.78 -1.88 -12.94
N ALA A 330 6.86 -3.06 -13.55
CA ALA A 330 8.10 -3.69 -13.97
C ALA A 330 8.22 -3.65 -15.50
N GLU A 331 9.43 -3.42 -16.01
CA GLU A 331 9.71 -3.49 -17.45
C GLU A 331 10.88 -4.44 -17.72
N PHE A 332 10.83 -5.13 -18.86
CA PHE A 332 11.91 -5.95 -19.38
C PHE A 332 12.18 -5.58 -20.83
N ARG A 333 13.45 -5.40 -21.17
CA ARG A 333 13.90 -5.06 -22.52
C ARG A 333 14.99 -6.03 -22.96
N GLY A 334 15.02 -6.31 -24.25
CA GLY A 334 16.06 -7.13 -24.85
C GLY A 334 15.90 -7.26 -26.36
N ARG A 335 17.01 -7.65 -27.01
CA ARG A 335 17.05 -7.87 -28.45
C ARG A 335 17.59 -9.25 -28.76
N HIS A 336 16.92 -9.97 -29.66
CA HIS A 336 17.32 -11.31 -30.04
C HIS A 336 16.78 -11.65 -31.43
N GLN A 337 17.57 -12.34 -32.25
CA GLN A 337 17.20 -12.75 -33.61
C GLN A 337 16.60 -11.60 -34.45
N GLY A 338 17.10 -10.36 -34.34
CA GLY A 338 16.56 -9.22 -35.09
C GLY A 338 15.16 -8.74 -34.64
N TYR A 339 14.69 -9.17 -33.46
CA TYR A 339 13.51 -8.62 -32.80
C TYR A 339 13.90 -7.75 -31.61
N ASP A 340 13.28 -6.59 -31.50
CA ASP A 340 13.31 -5.78 -30.28
C ASP A 340 12.08 -6.10 -29.44
N THR A 341 12.27 -6.38 -28.16
CA THR A 341 11.19 -6.70 -27.22
C THR A 341 11.18 -5.73 -26.04
N HIS A 342 9.98 -5.29 -25.67
CA HIS A 342 9.73 -4.47 -24.49
C HIS A 342 8.46 -4.96 -23.81
N LEU A 343 8.61 -5.62 -22.66
CA LEU A 343 7.52 -6.11 -21.84
C LEU A 343 7.30 -5.15 -20.67
N GLU A 344 6.08 -4.66 -20.49
CA GLU A 344 5.65 -3.88 -19.33
C GLU A 344 4.63 -4.65 -18.52
N ILE A 345 4.74 -4.65 -17.19
CA ILE A 345 3.85 -5.37 -16.29
C ILE A 345 3.34 -4.43 -15.20
N ALA A 346 2.02 -4.32 -15.07
CA ALA A 346 1.35 -3.51 -14.05
C ALA A 346 0.07 -4.21 -13.55
N ILE A 347 -0.36 -3.85 -12.34
CA ILE A 347 -1.64 -4.28 -11.77
C ILE A 347 -2.63 -3.11 -11.84
N SER A 348 -3.85 -3.37 -12.28
CA SER A 348 -4.89 -2.35 -12.36
C SER A 348 -5.27 -1.84 -10.98
N ALA A 349 -5.30 -0.52 -10.82
CA ALA A 349 -5.82 0.13 -9.61
C ALA A 349 -7.34 -0.08 -9.44
N GLU A 350 -8.06 -0.37 -10.53
CA GLU A 350 -9.53 -0.48 -10.53
C GLU A 350 -9.97 -1.94 -10.32
N ASP A 351 -9.37 -2.88 -11.05
CA ASP A 351 -9.78 -4.29 -11.10
C ASP A 351 -8.68 -5.23 -10.60
N ASP A 352 -9.05 -6.44 -10.17
CA ASP A 352 -8.12 -7.48 -9.72
C ASP A 352 -7.44 -8.17 -10.92
N VAL A 353 -6.67 -7.39 -11.66
CA VAL A 353 -6.09 -7.72 -12.97
C VAL A 353 -4.62 -7.31 -13.05
N GLU A 354 -3.80 -8.22 -13.55
CA GLU A 354 -2.43 -8.01 -13.99
C GLU A 354 -2.39 -7.93 -15.52
N LEU A 355 -1.85 -6.83 -16.04
CA LEU A 355 -1.65 -6.61 -17.47
C LEU A 355 -0.15 -6.72 -17.78
N ARG A 356 0.18 -7.63 -18.69
CA ARG A 356 1.52 -7.80 -19.27
C ARG A 356 1.47 -7.39 -20.74
N ARG A 357 2.09 -6.27 -21.08
CA ARG A 357 2.10 -5.70 -22.43
C ARG A 357 3.45 -5.95 -23.09
N LEU A 358 3.50 -6.84 -24.06
CA LEU A 358 4.67 -7.05 -24.90
C LEU A 358 4.56 -6.18 -26.15
N ARG A 359 5.53 -5.30 -26.36
CA ARG A 359 5.75 -4.64 -27.64
C ARG A 359 6.91 -5.31 -28.34
N ILE A 360 6.68 -5.76 -29.57
CA ILE A 360 7.68 -6.46 -30.38
C ILE A 360 7.83 -5.79 -31.73
N SER A 361 9.07 -5.56 -32.16
CA SER A 361 9.38 -4.92 -33.45
C SER A 361 10.29 -5.81 -34.28
N ASN A 362 9.99 -5.95 -35.57
CA ASN A 362 10.87 -6.63 -36.52
C ASN A 362 11.92 -5.65 -37.06
N ARG A 363 13.20 -5.83 -36.69
CA ARG A 363 14.33 -4.97 -37.14
C ARG A 363 15.03 -5.48 -38.39
N THR A 364 14.47 -6.51 -39.00
CA THR A 364 15.02 -7.06 -40.24
C THR A 364 14.36 -6.41 -41.46
N ARG A 365 15.01 -6.55 -42.61
CA ARG A 365 14.46 -6.08 -43.90
C ARG A 365 13.48 -7.07 -44.53
N GLN A 366 13.19 -8.18 -43.84
CA GLN A 366 12.32 -9.23 -44.33
C GLN A 366 11.06 -9.30 -43.47
N ARG A 367 9.98 -9.73 -44.07
CA ARG A 367 8.73 -10.05 -43.39
C ARG A 367 8.91 -11.36 -42.63
N ARG A 368 8.52 -11.40 -41.36
CA ARG A 368 8.75 -12.57 -40.49
C ARG A 368 7.53 -12.92 -39.67
N VAL A 369 7.43 -14.20 -39.31
CA VAL A 369 6.36 -14.72 -38.48
C VAL A 369 6.93 -15.09 -37.12
N ILE A 370 6.36 -14.50 -36.08
CA ILE A 370 6.73 -14.78 -34.70
C ILE A 370 5.56 -15.44 -33.97
N GLU A 371 5.87 -16.50 -33.25
CA GLU A 371 4.96 -17.20 -32.38
C GLU A 371 5.16 -16.72 -30.94
N ILE A 372 4.08 -16.27 -30.31
CA ILE A 372 4.03 -15.90 -28.91
C ILE A 372 3.22 -16.97 -28.18
N THR A 373 3.81 -17.59 -27.15
CA THR A 373 3.13 -18.59 -26.33
C THR A 373 3.18 -18.18 -24.86
N THR A 374 2.03 -17.96 -24.24
CA THR A 374 1.93 -17.70 -22.80
C THR A 374 1.92 -19.01 -22.00
N TYR A 375 2.28 -18.94 -20.72
CA TYR A 375 2.21 -20.08 -19.81
C TYR A 375 2.08 -19.61 -18.36
N ALA A 376 1.10 -20.14 -17.64
CA ALA A 376 1.03 -20.03 -16.18
C ALA A 376 0.39 -21.28 -15.57
N GLU A 377 0.91 -21.72 -14.43
CA GLU A 377 0.34 -22.84 -13.66
C GLU A 377 -0.73 -22.35 -12.70
N VAL A 378 -1.95 -22.90 -12.81
CA VAL A 378 -3.14 -22.43 -12.10
C VAL A 378 -3.30 -23.11 -10.74
N VAL A 379 -3.67 -22.34 -9.71
CA VAL A 379 -3.87 -22.85 -8.34
C VAL A 379 -5.30 -22.59 -7.81
N LEU A 380 -5.68 -21.30 -7.71
CA LEU A 380 -6.95 -20.82 -7.17
C LEU A 380 -7.26 -21.25 -5.71
N ALA A 381 -6.22 -21.44 -4.89
CA ALA A 381 -6.33 -21.89 -3.51
C ALA A 381 -5.25 -21.22 -2.65
N PRO A 382 -5.33 -21.26 -1.30
CA PRO A 382 -4.24 -20.80 -0.45
C PRO A 382 -2.92 -21.49 -0.81
N ALA A 383 -1.82 -20.73 -0.88
CA ALA A 383 -0.52 -21.24 -1.35
C ALA A 383 -0.03 -22.47 -0.57
N LEU A 384 -0.16 -22.46 0.76
CA LEU A 384 0.23 -23.58 1.61
C LEU A 384 -0.57 -24.87 1.31
N ALA A 385 -1.85 -24.74 0.93
CA ALA A 385 -2.67 -25.89 0.57
C ALA A 385 -2.22 -26.52 -0.76
N ASP A 386 -1.79 -25.70 -1.73
CA ASP A 386 -1.18 -26.19 -2.98
C ASP A 386 0.18 -26.86 -2.73
N GLU A 387 0.98 -26.33 -1.82
CA GLU A 387 2.28 -26.90 -1.49
C GLU A 387 2.16 -28.29 -0.85
N LEU A 388 1.24 -28.45 0.11
CA LEU A 388 1.01 -29.71 0.82
C LEU A 388 0.34 -30.78 -0.05
N HIS A 389 -0.64 -30.40 -0.89
CA HIS A 389 -1.49 -31.35 -1.61
C HIS A 389 -1.74 -30.95 -3.08
N PRO A 390 -0.69 -30.75 -3.91
CA PRO A 390 -0.83 -30.22 -5.27
C PRO A 390 -1.64 -31.15 -6.18
N ALA A 391 -1.32 -32.45 -6.19
CA ALA A 391 -1.99 -33.42 -7.06
C ALA A 391 -3.50 -33.52 -6.77
N PHE A 392 -3.90 -33.45 -5.49
CA PHE A 392 -5.31 -33.45 -5.11
C PHE A 392 -5.97 -32.09 -5.41
N GLY A 393 -5.27 -30.98 -5.14
CA GLY A 393 -5.76 -29.63 -5.40
C GLY A 393 -6.07 -29.37 -6.87
N ASN A 394 -5.23 -29.89 -7.78
CA ASN A 394 -5.36 -29.75 -9.23
C ASN A 394 -6.63 -30.40 -9.79
N LEU A 395 -7.07 -31.53 -9.21
CA LEU A 395 -8.29 -32.22 -9.66
C LEU A 395 -9.55 -31.35 -9.56
N PHE A 396 -9.54 -30.29 -8.75
CA PHE A 396 -10.69 -29.40 -8.58
C PHE A 396 -10.73 -28.27 -9.59
N VAL A 397 -9.64 -27.99 -10.32
CA VAL A 397 -9.62 -26.91 -11.30
C VAL A 397 -10.28 -27.36 -12.59
N GLN A 398 -11.10 -26.48 -13.17
CA GLN A 398 -11.73 -26.67 -14.47
C GLN A 398 -11.42 -25.48 -15.36
N SER A 399 -11.09 -25.75 -16.62
CA SER A 399 -10.84 -24.75 -17.65
C SER A 399 -11.98 -24.64 -18.64
N GLU A 400 -12.17 -23.45 -19.21
CA GLU A 400 -13.09 -23.16 -20.30
C GLU A 400 -12.38 -22.29 -21.34
N ILE A 401 -12.54 -22.60 -22.63
CA ILE A 401 -11.99 -21.80 -23.73
C ILE A 401 -13.09 -20.89 -24.30
N LEU A 402 -12.83 -19.59 -24.35
CA LEU A 402 -13.65 -18.59 -25.03
C LEU A 402 -12.94 -18.18 -26.33
N ALA A 403 -13.08 -19.01 -27.36
CA ALA A 403 -12.29 -18.89 -28.60
C ALA A 403 -12.58 -17.58 -29.36
N ASP A 404 -13.83 -17.12 -29.37
CA ASP A 404 -14.28 -15.84 -29.95
C ASP A 404 -13.69 -14.61 -29.23
N LYS A 405 -13.28 -14.80 -27.98
CA LYS A 405 -12.68 -13.77 -27.13
C LYS A 405 -11.19 -13.92 -26.91
N GLN A 406 -10.56 -14.93 -27.52
CA GLN A 406 -9.12 -15.19 -27.38
C GLN A 406 -8.71 -15.37 -25.91
N ALA A 407 -9.54 -16.08 -25.14
CA ALA A 407 -9.42 -16.16 -23.69
C ALA A 407 -9.67 -17.57 -23.14
N LEU A 408 -9.13 -17.79 -21.94
CA LEU A 408 -9.31 -18.96 -21.08
C LEU A 408 -9.93 -18.49 -19.77
N LEU A 409 -10.91 -19.24 -19.25
CA LEU A 409 -11.37 -19.11 -17.88
C LEU A 409 -10.98 -20.34 -17.08
N CYS A 410 -10.67 -20.17 -15.80
CA CYS A 410 -10.51 -21.28 -14.89
C CYS A 410 -11.32 -21.04 -13.61
N THR A 411 -11.91 -22.10 -13.09
CA THR A 411 -12.62 -22.08 -11.80
C THR A 411 -12.29 -23.33 -11.00
N ARG A 412 -12.70 -23.36 -9.73
CA ARG A 412 -12.65 -24.56 -8.90
C ARG A 412 -14.03 -25.15 -8.74
N ARG A 413 -14.11 -26.48 -8.74
CA ARG A 413 -15.31 -27.20 -8.31
C ARG A 413 -15.53 -26.97 -6.83
N ALA A 414 -16.68 -26.38 -6.49
CA ALA A 414 -17.12 -26.21 -5.11
C ALA A 414 -17.18 -27.57 -4.40
N ARG A 415 -16.68 -27.62 -3.17
CA ARG A 415 -16.67 -28.80 -2.30
C ARG A 415 -17.91 -28.86 -1.41
N SER A 416 -18.63 -27.75 -1.29
CA SER A 416 -19.89 -27.62 -0.56
C SER A 416 -20.84 -26.67 -1.28
N HIS A 417 -22.14 -26.74 -0.95
CA HIS A 417 -23.18 -25.93 -1.59
C HIS A 417 -22.98 -24.42 -1.39
N ASP A 418 -22.37 -24.02 -0.27
CA ASP A 418 -22.21 -22.61 0.12
C ASP A 418 -20.83 -22.04 -0.24
N GLU A 419 -19.95 -22.87 -0.83
CA GLU A 419 -18.61 -22.42 -1.25
C GLU A 419 -18.70 -21.59 -2.53
N VAL A 420 -18.33 -20.31 -2.43
CA VAL A 420 -18.16 -19.44 -3.61
C VAL A 420 -16.84 -19.80 -4.28
N ALA A 421 -16.92 -20.49 -5.40
CA ALA A 421 -15.75 -20.87 -6.18
C ALA A 421 -15.09 -19.63 -6.83
N PRO A 422 -13.77 -19.45 -6.68
CA PRO A 422 -13.06 -18.38 -7.37
C PRO A 422 -13.01 -18.63 -8.88
N TRP A 423 -12.98 -17.54 -9.66
CA TRP A 423 -12.81 -17.57 -11.10
C TRP A 423 -11.62 -16.72 -11.53
N MET A 424 -10.74 -17.27 -12.38
CA MET A 424 -9.73 -16.49 -13.07
C MET A 424 -9.96 -16.45 -14.57
N LEU A 425 -9.36 -15.45 -15.20
CA LEU A 425 -9.29 -15.29 -16.64
C LEU A 425 -7.83 -15.17 -17.08
N HIS A 426 -7.57 -15.62 -18.31
CA HIS A 426 -6.38 -15.28 -19.07
C HIS A 426 -6.77 -14.95 -20.51
N LEU A 427 -6.39 -13.80 -21.05
CA LEU A 427 -6.62 -13.46 -22.46
C LEU A 427 -5.36 -12.95 -23.15
N VAL A 428 -5.34 -13.05 -24.47
CA VAL A 428 -4.33 -12.42 -25.34
C VAL A 428 -5.04 -11.55 -26.37
N ALA A 429 -4.72 -10.26 -26.39
CA ALA A 429 -5.18 -9.31 -27.41
C ALA A 429 -3.98 -8.79 -28.20
N VAL A 430 -4.03 -8.92 -29.53
CA VAL A 430 -2.99 -8.41 -30.43
C VAL A 430 -3.51 -7.14 -31.11
N HIS A 431 -2.67 -6.10 -31.10
CA HIS A 431 -2.90 -4.82 -31.76
C HIS A 431 -1.77 -4.56 -32.75
N ASP A 432 -2.09 -3.81 -33.81
CA ASP A 432 -1.14 -3.38 -34.85
C ASP A 432 -0.50 -4.54 -35.65
N ALA A 433 -1.07 -5.75 -35.58
CA ALA A 433 -0.77 -6.91 -36.42
C ALA A 433 -1.95 -7.89 -36.48
N ASP A 434 -2.00 -8.70 -37.54
CA ASP A 434 -3.02 -9.73 -37.72
C ASP A 434 -2.58 -11.07 -37.10
N ILE A 435 -3.54 -11.76 -36.48
CA ILE A 435 -3.32 -13.11 -35.93
C ILE A 435 -3.57 -14.14 -37.03
N ALA A 436 -2.51 -14.82 -37.46
CA ALA A 436 -2.57 -15.87 -38.47
C ALA A 436 -3.12 -17.19 -37.91
N ALA A 437 -2.78 -17.52 -36.66
CA ALA A 437 -3.25 -18.72 -35.97
C ALA A 437 -3.29 -18.50 -34.47
N ILE A 438 -4.25 -19.13 -33.79
CA ILE A 438 -4.35 -19.15 -32.32
C ILE A 438 -4.75 -20.55 -31.83
N SER A 439 -4.15 -21.01 -30.74
CA SER A 439 -4.46 -22.30 -30.11
C SER A 439 -4.23 -22.24 -28.60
N TYR A 440 -4.77 -23.22 -27.88
CA TYR A 440 -4.85 -23.22 -26.41
C TYR A 440 -4.35 -24.54 -25.83
N GLU A 441 -3.66 -24.49 -24.69
CA GLU A 441 -3.35 -25.66 -23.88
C GLU A 441 -3.73 -25.40 -22.43
N THR A 442 -4.34 -26.41 -21.80
CA THR A 442 -4.76 -26.34 -20.39
C THR A 442 -4.16 -27.45 -19.54
N ASP A 443 -3.47 -28.43 -20.14
CA ASP A 443 -2.80 -29.52 -19.43
C ASP A 443 -1.27 -29.36 -19.44
N ARG A 444 -0.66 -29.24 -18.27
CA ARG A 444 0.80 -29.09 -18.12
C ARG A 444 1.58 -30.27 -18.68
N ALA A 445 1.10 -31.50 -18.49
CA ALA A 445 1.79 -32.70 -18.97
C ALA A 445 1.83 -32.73 -20.49
N ARG A 446 0.79 -32.19 -21.15
CA ARG A 446 0.78 -32.00 -22.60
C ARG A 446 1.74 -30.90 -23.06
N PHE A 447 1.72 -29.76 -22.38
CA PHE A 447 2.55 -28.60 -22.71
C PHE A 447 4.05 -28.84 -22.49
N LEU A 448 4.43 -29.20 -21.27
CA LEU A 448 5.82 -29.46 -20.91
C LEU A 448 6.32 -30.75 -21.55
N GLY A 449 5.53 -31.82 -21.48
CA GLY A 449 5.97 -33.17 -21.87
C GLY A 449 6.77 -33.87 -20.77
N ARG A 450 6.79 -35.20 -20.83
CA ARG A 450 7.48 -36.05 -19.84
C ARG A 450 8.99 -35.76 -19.82
N GLY A 451 9.55 -35.55 -18.64
CA GLY A 451 11.00 -35.33 -18.43
C GLY A 451 11.51 -33.95 -18.85
N ARG A 452 10.60 -33.02 -19.19
CA ARG A 452 10.93 -31.65 -19.60
C ARG A 452 10.47 -30.66 -18.54
N SER A 453 10.85 -29.40 -18.73
CA SER A 453 10.59 -28.31 -17.78
C SER A 453 10.15 -27.05 -18.54
N PRO A 454 9.68 -25.99 -17.84
CA PRO A 454 9.39 -24.72 -18.48
C PRO A 454 10.56 -24.12 -19.26
N ARG A 455 11.80 -24.56 -19.02
CA ARG A 455 12.98 -24.10 -19.79
C ARG A 455 12.98 -24.58 -21.24
N LEU A 456 12.47 -25.78 -21.49
CA LEU A 456 12.43 -26.39 -22.82
C LEU A 456 11.18 -27.29 -22.97
N PRO A 457 9.97 -26.71 -22.97
CA PRO A 457 8.73 -27.48 -23.06
C PRO A 457 8.59 -28.15 -24.43
N ARG A 458 7.94 -29.31 -24.49
CA ARG A 458 7.65 -30.03 -25.74
C ARG A 458 6.83 -29.16 -26.69
N ALA A 459 5.86 -28.41 -26.18
CA ALA A 459 5.00 -27.56 -26.99
C ALA A 459 5.79 -26.61 -27.91
N LEU A 460 6.96 -26.11 -27.48
CA LEU A 460 7.78 -25.19 -28.29
C LEU A 460 8.73 -25.90 -29.26
N ALA A 461 8.94 -27.21 -29.11
CA ALA A 461 9.74 -27.99 -30.04
C ALA A 461 8.95 -28.37 -31.30
N ASP A 462 7.65 -28.62 -31.15
CA ASP A 462 6.76 -29.02 -32.24
C ASP A 462 6.12 -27.79 -32.89
N ASP A 463 5.96 -27.79 -34.22
CA ASP A 463 5.24 -26.73 -34.97
C ASP A 463 3.71 -26.90 -34.94
N ALA A 464 3.21 -27.92 -34.23
CA ALA A 464 1.79 -28.24 -34.16
C ALA A 464 0.99 -27.20 -33.34
N ALA A 465 -0.30 -27.08 -33.65
CA ALA A 465 -1.24 -26.36 -32.81
C ALA A 465 -1.31 -27.00 -31.42
N LEU A 466 -1.55 -26.18 -30.39
CA LEU A 466 -1.87 -26.68 -29.05
C LEU A 466 -3.19 -27.45 -29.08
N SER A 467 -3.37 -28.38 -28.14
CA SER A 467 -4.41 -29.42 -28.25
C SER A 467 -5.86 -28.92 -28.19
N GLY A 468 -6.09 -27.70 -27.69
CA GLY A 468 -7.43 -27.12 -27.56
C GLY A 468 -8.32 -27.82 -26.53
N THR A 469 -7.77 -28.68 -25.67
CA THR A 469 -8.55 -29.35 -24.62
C THR A 469 -8.86 -28.42 -23.46
N ALA A 470 -10.08 -28.51 -22.94
CA ALA A 470 -10.59 -27.78 -21.79
C ALA A 470 -11.44 -28.68 -20.88
N GLY A 471 -11.81 -28.19 -19.71
CA GLY A 471 -12.61 -28.89 -18.71
C GLY A 471 -11.76 -29.34 -17.52
N SER A 472 -12.03 -30.54 -17.00
CA SER A 472 -11.25 -31.12 -15.91
C SER A 472 -9.96 -31.75 -16.43
N VAL A 473 -8.84 -31.10 -16.17
CA VAL A 473 -7.49 -31.58 -16.49
C VAL A 473 -6.77 -32.03 -15.21
N LEU A 474 -5.81 -32.95 -15.33
CA LEU A 474 -5.09 -33.47 -14.17
C LEU A 474 -4.11 -32.44 -13.58
N ASP A 475 -3.58 -31.57 -14.43
CA ASP A 475 -2.59 -30.61 -14.03
C ASP A 475 -2.78 -29.28 -14.81
N PRO A 476 -3.51 -28.32 -14.21
CA PRO A 476 -4.07 -27.18 -14.91
C PRO A 476 -3.03 -26.08 -15.18
N ILE A 477 -2.99 -25.65 -16.43
CA ILE A 477 -2.29 -24.45 -16.87
C ILE A 477 -3.22 -23.57 -17.70
N VAL A 478 -2.79 -22.33 -17.93
CA VAL A 478 -3.32 -21.50 -19.00
C VAL A 478 -2.19 -21.14 -19.96
N ALA A 479 -2.33 -21.57 -21.21
CA ALA A 479 -1.40 -21.26 -22.28
C ALA A 479 -2.15 -20.91 -23.56
N ILE A 480 -1.84 -19.73 -24.10
CA ILE A 480 -2.37 -19.25 -25.37
C ILE A 480 -1.18 -19.07 -26.31
N ARG A 481 -1.23 -19.74 -27.46
CA ARG A 481 -0.28 -19.59 -28.55
C ARG A 481 -0.92 -18.78 -29.67
N CYS A 482 -0.31 -17.69 -30.07
CA CYS A 482 -0.69 -16.95 -31.27
C CYS A 482 0.50 -16.76 -32.21
N ARG A 483 0.23 -16.75 -33.53
CA ARG A 483 1.20 -16.39 -34.57
C ARG A 483 0.80 -15.07 -35.19
N ILE A 484 1.75 -14.16 -35.26
CA ILE A 484 1.57 -12.86 -35.89
C ILE A 484 2.63 -12.66 -36.96
N GLU A 485 2.27 -11.94 -38.01
CA GLU A 485 3.17 -11.59 -39.09
C GLU A 485 3.58 -10.12 -38.97
N LEU A 486 4.89 -9.85 -39.07
CA LEU A 486 5.46 -8.52 -38.96
C LEU A 486 6.21 -8.16 -40.24
N ALA A 487 5.77 -7.10 -40.91
CA ALA A 487 6.53 -6.47 -41.98
C ALA A 487 7.85 -5.87 -41.44
N PRO A 488 8.82 -5.57 -42.33
CA PRO A 488 10.03 -4.85 -41.93
C PRO A 488 9.72 -3.57 -41.15
N GLU A 489 10.40 -3.37 -40.02
CA GLU A 489 10.20 -2.26 -39.08
C GLU A 489 8.79 -2.13 -38.46
N GLN A 490 7.88 -3.08 -38.72
CA GLN A 490 6.57 -3.09 -38.08
C GLN A 490 6.71 -3.45 -36.60
N ARG A 491 5.91 -2.76 -35.78
CA ARG A 491 5.75 -3.02 -34.35
C ARG A 491 4.34 -3.50 -34.07
N ALA A 492 4.22 -4.56 -33.27
CA ALA A 492 2.95 -5.02 -32.72
C ALA A 492 2.93 -4.87 -31.20
N GLN A 493 1.73 -4.76 -30.64
CA GLN A 493 1.49 -4.78 -29.21
C GLN A 493 0.63 -5.99 -28.85
N ILE A 494 1.07 -6.77 -27.87
CA ILE A 494 0.37 -7.96 -27.38
C ILE A 494 0.08 -7.74 -25.90
N ASP A 495 -1.20 -7.61 -25.57
CA ASP A 495 -1.70 -7.48 -24.21
C ASP A 495 -2.09 -8.87 -23.69
N MET A 496 -1.35 -9.36 -22.69
CA MET A 496 -1.60 -10.61 -21.98
C MET A 496 -2.17 -10.26 -20.61
N VAL A 497 -3.43 -10.63 -20.38
CA VAL A 497 -4.16 -10.23 -19.17
C VAL A 497 -4.39 -11.45 -18.31
N TYR A 498 -4.16 -11.32 -17.01
CA TYR A 498 -4.50 -12.32 -16.00
C TYR A 498 -5.33 -11.63 -14.93
N GLY A 499 -6.42 -12.25 -14.49
CA GLY A 499 -7.30 -11.58 -13.53
C GLY A 499 -8.20 -12.54 -12.78
N VAL A 500 -8.84 -12.02 -11.73
CA VAL A 500 -9.81 -12.77 -10.92
C VAL A 500 -11.14 -12.03 -10.91
N GLY A 501 -12.23 -12.77 -11.09
CA GLY A 501 -13.60 -12.30 -10.99
C GLY A 501 -14.37 -13.05 -9.89
N ALA A 502 -15.47 -12.45 -9.44
CA ALA A 502 -16.36 -13.08 -8.45
C ALA A 502 -17.08 -14.31 -9.01
N ASP A 503 -17.36 -14.31 -10.31
CA ASP A 503 -18.04 -15.38 -11.03
C ASP A 503 -17.61 -15.39 -12.52
N ARG A 504 -18.16 -16.35 -13.28
CA ARG A 504 -17.91 -16.48 -14.73
C ARG A 504 -18.28 -15.21 -15.51
N ALA A 505 -19.39 -14.55 -15.17
CA ALA A 505 -19.87 -13.37 -15.89
C ALA A 505 -18.97 -12.15 -15.63
N ALA A 506 -18.50 -11.98 -14.39
CA ALA A 506 -17.52 -10.97 -14.03
C ALA A 506 -16.20 -11.17 -14.79
N CYS A 507 -15.69 -12.41 -14.88
CA CYS A 507 -14.52 -12.71 -15.70
C CYS A 507 -14.75 -12.41 -17.18
N ALA A 508 -15.90 -12.79 -17.74
CA ALA A 508 -16.22 -12.49 -19.14
C ALA A 508 -16.30 -10.98 -19.41
N ALA A 509 -16.85 -10.19 -18.48
CA ALA A 509 -16.90 -8.73 -18.58
C ALA A 509 -15.50 -8.10 -18.50
N LEU A 510 -14.62 -8.61 -17.64
CA LEU A 510 -13.21 -8.19 -17.59
C LEU A 510 -12.48 -8.53 -18.90
N VAL A 511 -12.75 -9.71 -19.49
CA VAL A 511 -12.21 -10.07 -20.81
C VAL A 511 -12.65 -9.05 -21.87
N ASP A 512 -13.93 -8.71 -21.94
CA ASP A 512 -14.44 -7.72 -22.91
C ASP A 512 -13.83 -6.33 -22.66
N LYS A 513 -13.71 -5.92 -21.40
CA LYS A 513 -13.11 -4.64 -20.98
C LYS A 513 -11.66 -4.52 -21.44
N TYR A 514 -10.82 -5.52 -21.18
CA TYR A 514 -9.37 -5.43 -21.40
C TYR A 514 -8.92 -5.83 -22.81
N ARG A 515 -9.83 -6.32 -23.67
CA ARG A 515 -9.58 -6.39 -25.11
C ARG A 515 -9.55 -5.00 -25.77
N ASP A 516 -10.21 -4.01 -25.18
CA ASP A 516 -10.14 -2.62 -25.64
C ASP A 516 -8.79 -1.99 -25.23
N ARG A 517 -8.00 -1.59 -26.22
CA ARG A 517 -6.69 -0.95 -26.05
C ARG A 517 -6.75 0.25 -25.11
N ARG A 518 -7.78 1.11 -25.21
CA ARG A 518 -7.88 2.33 -24.40
C ARG A 518 -8.10 2.03 -22.94
N LEU A 519 -8.85 0.97 -22.63
CA LEU A 519 -9.09 0.53 -21.25
C LEU A 519 -7.87 -0.19 -20.67
N ALA A 520 -7.13 -0.93 -21.49
CA ALA A 520 -5.85 -1.50 -21.10
C ALA A 520 -4.79 -0.42 -20.82
N ASP A 521 -4.74 0.66 -21.60
CA ASP A 521 -3.81 1.78 -21.39
C ASP A 521 -3.97 2.43 -20.01
N ARG A 522 -5.22 2.56 -19.53
CA ARG A 522 -5.53 3.12 -18.21
C ARG A 522 -4.86 2.39 -17.05
N VAL A 523 -4.52 1.10 -17.21
CA VAL A 523 -3.80 0.34 -16.17
C VAL A 523 -2.45 0.99 -15.87
N PHE A 524 -1.69 1.34 -16.91
CA PHE A 524 -0.37 1.96 -16.75
C PHE A 524 -0.48 3.42 -16.29
N ASP A 525 -1.47 4.16 -16.80
CA ASP A 525 -1.69 5.56 -16.42
C ASP A 525 -2.01 5.72 -14.93
N LEU A 526 -2.85 4.84 -14.39
CA LEU A 526 -3.30 4.91 -12.99
C LEU A 526 -2.31 4.26 -12.01
N ALA A 527 -1.48 3.32 -12.46
CA ALA A 527 -0.55 2.60 -11.59
C ALA A 527 0.41 3.54 -10.84
N LEU A 528 0.92 4.58 -11.53
CA LEU A 528 1.84 5.54 -10.91
C LEU A 528 1.17 6.35 -9.80
N THR A 529 -0.01 6.91 -10.09
CA THR A 529 -0.78 7.69 -9.10
C THR A 529 -1.16 6.82 -7.91
N HIS A 530 -1.59 5.58 -8.15
CA HIS A 530 -1.95 4.63 -7.09
C HIS A 530 -0.75 4.33 -6.17
N SER A 531 0.42 4.00 -6.73
CA SER A 531 1.61 3.69 -5.94
C SER A 531 2.08 4.90 -5.11
N GLN A 532 1.98 6.12 -5.65
CA GLN A 532 2.27 7.34 -4.88
C GLN A 532 1.32 7.53 -3.69
N VAL A 533 0.03 7.22 -3.85
CA VAL A 533 -0.97 7.29 -2.78
C VAL A 533 -0.66 6.28 -1.68
N VAL A 534 -0.40 5.02 -2.04
CA VAL A 534 -0.05 3.95 -1.08
C VAL A 534 1.19 4.31 -0.26
N ARG A 535 2.21 4.88 -0.89
CA ARG A 535 3.43 5.25 -0.18
C ARG A 535 3.24 6.43 0.76
N ARG A 536 2.40 7.40 0.39
CA ARG A 536 2.02 8.52 1.28
C ARG A 536 1.22 8.04 2.49
N GLN A 537 0.39 7.01 2.34
CA GLN A 537 -0.40 6.44 3.45
C GLN A 537 0.48 5.94 4.60
N ILE A 538 1.63 5.34 4.29
CA ILE A 538 2.58 4.85 5.30
C ILE A 538 3.64 5.88 5.71
N ASN A 539 3.53 7.13 5.24
CA ASN A 539 4.52 8.19 5.45
C ASN A 539 5.96 7.78 5.04
N ALA A 540 6.10 7.03 3.95
CA ALA A 540 7.41 6.60 3.44
C ALA A 540 7.88 7.50 2.27
N SER A 541 9.18 7.81 2.25
CA SER A 541 9.81 8.46 1.10
C SER A 541 9.98 7.47 -0.07
N GLN A 542 10.33 7.98 -1.24
CA GLN A 542 10.66 7.11 -2.39
C GLN A 542 11.88 6.23 -2.11
N ASP A 543 12.88 6.77 -1.41
CA ASP A 543 14.10 6.05 -1.06
C ASP A 543 13.82 4.95 -0.03
N ASP A 544 12.92 5.21 0.93
CA ASP A 544 12.43 4.20 1.87
C ASP A 544 11.79 3.01 1.12
N ALA A 545 10.90 3.28 0.15
CA ALA A 545 10.28 2.21 -0.63
C ALA A 545 11.31 1.36 -1.40
N LEU A 546 12.38 1.98 -1.93
CA LEU A 546 13.47 1.25 -2.57
C LEU A 546 14.23 0.33 -1.59
N LEU A 547 14.41 0.77 -0.34
CA LEU A 547 15.01 -0.06 0.71
C LEU A 547 14.07 -1.21 1.10
N TYR A 548 12.78 -0.94 1.22
CA TYR A 548 11.77 -1.94 1.60
C TYR A 548 11.62 -3.02 0.52
N GLU A 549 11.70 -2.66 -0.76
CA GLU A 549 11.72 -3.61 -1.89
C GLU A 549 13.00 -4.45 -1.92
N ARG A 550 14.17 -3.87 -1.63
CA ARG A 550 15.43 -4.64 -1.50
C ARG A 550 15.35 -5.63 -0.34
N LEU A 551 14.81 -5.19 0.78
CA LEU A 551 14.63 -6.01 1.97
C LEU A 551 13.60 -7.13 1.70
N ALA A 552 12.52 -6.85 0.95
CA ALA A 552 11.54 -7.85 0.52
C ALA A 552 12.19 -9.01 -0.25
N GLY A 553 13.21 -8.72 -1.08
CA GLY A 553 13.97 -9.76 -1.79
C GLY A 553 14.64 -10.75 -0.84
N LEU A 554 15.17 -10.27 0.30
CA LEU A 554 15.80 -11.12 1.33
C LEU A 554 14.78 -11.84 2.22
N VAL A 555 13.55 -11.32 2.30
CA VAL A 555 12.43 -11.99 2.99
C VAL A 555 11.88 -13.13 2.12
N LEU A 556 11.77 -12.92 0.81
CA LEU A 556 11.26 -13.88 -0.16
C LEU A 556 12.27 -14.97 -0.52
N TYR A 557 13.52 -14.59 -0.75
CA TYR A 557 14.61 -15.50 -1.10
C TYR A 557 15.63 -15.54 0.02
N THR A 558 15.83 -16.73 0.57
CA THR A 558 16.88 -16.97 1.56
C THR A 558 18.25 -16.54 1.04
N HIS A 559 18.91 -15.68 1.80
CA HIS A 559 20.25 -15.23 1.45
C HIS A 559 21.12 -14.97 2.71
N PRO A 560 22.43 -15.28 2.69
CA PRO A 560 23.31 -15.10 3.86
C PRO A 560 23.47 -13.67 4.38
N LEU A 561 23.37 -12.65 3.51
CA LEU A 561 23.68 -11.24 3.80
C LEU A 561 23.20 -10.70 5.15
N LEU A 562 21.94 -10.92 5.49
CA LEU A 562 21.32 -10.46 6.75
C LEU A 562 20.82 -11.64 7.59
N ARG A 563 21.31 -12.85 7.33
CA ARG A 563 20.97 -14.02 8.13
C ARG A 563 21.94 -14.15 9.30
N ALA A 564 21.57 -14.95 10.31
CA ALA A 564 22.49 -15.32 11.36
C ALA A 564 23.75 -16.03 10.79
N GLU A 565 24.88 -15.82 11.47
CA GLU A 565 26.16 -16.43 11.12
C GLU A 565 26.10 -17.97 11.14
N PRO A 566 26.88 -18.67 10.29
CA PRO A 566 26.86 -20.13 10.19
C PRO A 566 27.05 -20.85 11.53
N GLU A 567 27.88 -20.33 12.43
CA GLU A 567 28.11 -20.91 13.76
C GLU A 567 26.84 -20.86 14.62
N LEU A 568 26.04 -19.79 14.53
CA LEU A 568 24.77 -19.68 15.25
C LEU A 568 23.73 -20.62 14.66
N LEU A 569 23.66 -20.70 13.33
CA LEU A 569 22.77 -21.63 12.63
C LEU A 569 23.06 -23.08 13.05
N ALA A 570 24.32 -23.47 13.11
CA ALA A 570 24.75 -24.82 13.52
C ALA A 570 24.45 -25.15 14.99
N ARG A 571 24.30 -24.15 15.85
CA ARG A 571 23.94 -24.30 17.27
C ARG A 571 22.45 -24.56 17.49
N ASN A 572 21.57 -24.25 16.54
CA ASN A 572 20.15 -24.49 16.73
C ASN A 572 19.86 -26.00 16.88
N ARG A 573 19.05 -26.32 17.89
CA ARG A 573 18.58 -27.69 18.19
C ARG A 573 17.05 -27.75 18.34
N ARG A 574 16.35 -26.61 18.23
CA ARG A 574 14.90 -26.51 18.35
C ARG A 574 14.23 -26.45 16.98
N GLY A 575 12.99 -26.93 16.93
CA GLY A 575 12.11 -26.80 15.77
C GLY A 575 11.09 -25.66 15.94
N GLN A 576 10.23 -25.49 14.93
CA GLN A 576 9.16 -24.49 14.90
C GLN A 576 8.31 -24.40 16.20
N PRO A 577 7.94 -25.51 16.89
CA PRO A 577 7.15 -25.41 18.12
C PRO A 577 7.78 -24.58 19.24
N GLY A 578 9.11 -24.40 19.23
CA GLY A 578 9.80 -23.53 20.19
C GLY A 578 9.40 -22.05 20.07
N LEU A 579 8.82 -21.63 18.95
CA LEU A 579 8.34 -20.26 18.71
C LEU A 579 6.98 -19.97 19.37
N TRP A 580 6.17 -21.00 19.60
CA TRP A 580 4.78 -20.84 20.07
C TRP A 580 4.68 -20.25 21.47
N GLY A 581 5.68 -20.51 22.33
CA GLY A 581 5.78 -19.88 23.66
C GLY A 581 5.90 -18.35 23.59
N HIS A 582 6.27 -17.81 22.44
CA HIS A 582 6.38 -16.37 22.17
C HIS A 582 5.21 -15.82 21.34
N ALA A 583 4.15 -16.63 21.15
CA ALA A 583 3.00 -16.35 20.28
C ALA A 583 3.32 -16.24 18.79
N ILE A 584 4.49 -16.72 18.35
CA ILE A 584 4.94 -16.68 16.96
C ILE A 584 4.68 -18.04 16.33
N SER A 585 3.97 -18.09 15.19
CA SER A 585 3.62 -19.34 14.51
C SER A 585 4.82 -20.04 13.87
N GLY A 586 5.68 -19.25 13.20
CA GLY A 586 6.76 -19.74 12.34
C GLY A 586 6.32 -20.16 10.93
N ASP A 587 5.05 -19.99 10.56
CA ASP A 587 4.52 -20.34 9.23
C ASP A 587 4.86 -19.27 8.17
N LEU A 588 5.12 -18.04 8.63
CA LEU A 588 5.49 -16.91 7.78
C LEU A 588 6.97 -16.57 7.93
N PRO A 589 7.59 -15.95 6.92
CA PRO A 589 8.94 -15.41 7.03
C PRO A 589 9.11 -14.50 8.25
N ILE A 590 10.12 -14.75 9.07
CA ILE A 590 10.43 -13.93 10.25
C ILE A 590 11.51 -12.90 9.89
N VAL A 591 11.24 -11.64 10.22
CA VAL A 591 12.20 -10.53 10.18
C VAL A 591 12.46 -10.11 11.61
N LEU A 592 13.72 -10.16 12.03
CA LEU A 592 14.15 -9.85 13.39
C LEU A 592 14.83 -8.47 13.42
N LEU A 593 14.33 -7.57 14.25
CA LEU A 593 14.97 -6.30 14.57
C LEU A 593 15.50 -6.35 16.00
N ARG A 594 16.77 -6.00 16.19
CA ARG A 594 17.42 -5.88 17.50
C ARG A 594 17.70 -4.42 17.80
N VAL A 595 17.21 -3.95 18.95
CA VAL A 595 17.37 -2.56 19.39
C VAL A 595 17.88 -2.54 20.81
N ALA A 596 19.02 -1.90 21.03
CA ALA A 596 19.61 -1.70 22.35
C ALA A 596 19.58 -0.23 22.79
N ASP A 597 19.57 0.71 21.83
CA ASP A 597 19.69 2.15 22.07
C ASP A 597 18.41 2.90 21.66
N THR A 598 17.92 3.77 22.54
CA THR A 598 16.74 4.60 22.31
C THR A 598 16.96 5.66 21.22
N ASP A 599 18.21 6.07 20.99
CA ASP A 599 18.53 7.10 20.00
C ASP A 599 18.37 6.60 18.56
N ASN A 600 18.31 5.27 18.37
CA ASN A 600 18.12 4.62 17.07
C ASN A 600 16.66 4.23 16.79
N ILE A 601 15.70 4.92 17.41
CA ILE A 601 14.26 4.69 17.21
C ILE A 601 13.83 4.84 15.74
N GLU A 602 14.58 5.61 14.95
CA GLU A 602 14.37 5.78 13.52
C GLU A 602 14.44 4.44 12.75
N LEU A 603 15.31 3.52 13.17
CA LEU A 603 15.38 2.19 12.57
C LEU A 603 14.13 1.36 12.87
N VAL A 604 13.56 1.50 14.08
CA VAL A 604 12.27 0.87 14.41
C VAL A 604 11.17 1.42 13.52
N ARG A 605 11.11 2.75 13.38
CA ARG A 605 10.16 3.43 12.49
C ARG A 605 10.25 2.90 11.06
N GLN A 606 11.46 2.79 10.50
CA GLN A 606 11.68 2.25 9.16
C GLN A 606 11.24 0.79 9.03
N MET A 607 11.51 -0.06 10.03
CA MET A 607 11.11 -1.47 9.98
C MET A 607 9.59 -1.67 10.12
N VAL A 608 8.92 -0.87 10.94
CA VAL A 608 7.45 -0.85 11.03
C VAL A 608 6.85 -0.38 9.71
N GLN A 609 7.41 0.64 9.07
CA GLN A 609 7.00 1.08 7.74
C GLN A 609 7.27 0.04 6.66
N ALA A 610 8.41 -0.66 6.69
CA ALA A 610 8.72 -1.74 5.77
C ALA A 610 7.69 -2.88 5.89
N HIS A 611 7.33 -3.25 7.13
CA HIS A 611 6.28 -4.24 7.39
C HIS A 611 4.92 -3.83 6.82
N ALA A 612 4.51 -2.56 7.05
CA ALA A 612 3.29 -2.02 6.47
C ALA A 612 3.34 -1.99 4.93
N TYR A 613 4.48 -1.61 4.34
CA TYR A 613 4.69 -1.60 2.89
C TYR A 613 4.51 -3.00 2.29
N TRP A 614 5.14 -4.01 2.87
CA TRP A 614 5.00 -5.41 2.44
C TRP A 614 3.56 -5.89 2.53
N ARG A 615 2.87 -5.61 3.64
CA ARG A 615 1.45 -5.96 3.83
C ARG A 615 0.58 -5.36 2.73
N LEU A 616 0.74 -4.07 2.44
CA LEU A 616 0.00 -3.38 1.37
C LEU A 616 0.31 -3.94 -0.02
N LYS A 617 1.50 -4.52 -0.20
CA LYS A 617 1.94 -5.16 -1.44
C LYS A 617 1.71 -6.68 -1.46
N GLY A 618 1.10 -7.28 -0.45
CA GLY A 618 0.73 -8.70 -0.40
C GLY A 618 1.84 -9.64 0.08
N LEU A 619 2.94 -9.11 0.59
CA LEU A 619 3.99 -9.89 1.26
C LEU A 619 3.73 -9.90 2.77
N ARG A 620 3.39 -11.08 3.30
CA ARG A 620 3.21 -11.29 4.75
C ARG A 620 4.49 -11.78 5.38
N ALA A 621 4.88 -11.15 6.48
CA ALA A 621 6.02 -11.51 7.29
C ALA A 621 5.74 -11.17 8.77
N ASP A 622 6.32 -11.93 9.69
CA ASP A 622 6.32 -11.63 11.11
C ASP A 622 7.51 -10.72 11.42
N LEU A 623 7.25 -9.50 11.90
CA LEU A 623 8.30 -8.59 12.39
C LEU A 623 8.46 -8.78 13.90
N VAL A 624 9.59 -9.34 14.31
CA VAL A 624 9.93 -9.53 15.73
C VAL A 624 10.90 -8.44 16.14
N ILE A 625 10.55 -7.66 17.16
CA ILE A 625 11.39 -6.58 17.70
C ILE A 625 11.90 -6.99 19.08
N TRP A 626 13.20 -7.18 19.19
CA TRP A 626 13.90 -7.41 20.45
C TRP A 626 14.35 -6.10 21.07
N ASN A 627 13.81 -5.85 22.26
CA ASN A 627 14.27 -4.77 23.12
C ASN A 627 15.41 -5.29 24.03
N GLU A 628 16.64 -4.91 23.70
CA GLU A 628 17.88 -5.23 24.43
C GLU A 628 18.32 -4.08 25.37
N SER A 629 17.49 -3.05 25.58
CA SER A 629 17.91 -1.88 26.36
C SER A 629 18.12 -2.19 27.85
N GLN A 630 18.96 -1.37 28.49
CA GLN A 630 19.24 -1.47 29.93
C GLN A 630 18.01 -1.08 30.78
N ALA A 631 17.95 -1.61 32.01
CA ALA A 631 16.76 -1.63 32.87
C ALA A 631 16.09 -0.26 33.12
N GLY A 632 16.83 0.86 33.07
CA GLY A 632 16.29 2.20 33.37
C GLY A 632 15.45 2.85 32.25
N TYR A 633 15.73 2.57 30.98
CA TYR A 633 15.06 3.19 29.82
C TYR A 633 14.15 2.21 29.04
N ARG A 634 14.06 0.96 29.50
CA ARG A 634 13.41 -0.13 28.77
C ARG A 634 11.92 0.03 28.61
N GLN A 635 11.22 0.36 29.69
CA GLN A 635 9.77 0.53 29.64
C GLN A 635 9.40 1.70 28.71
N GLN A 636 10.18 2.79 28.76
CA GLN A 636 9.98 3.94 27.89
C GLN A 636 10.17 3.58 26.40
N LEU A 637 11.24 2.86 26.04
CA LEU A 637 11.46 2.40 24.67
C LEU A 637 10.36 1.42 24.22
N GLN A 638 9.98 0.49 25.09
CA GLN A 638 8.91 -0.47 24.85
C GLN A 638 7.59 0.26 24.53
N ASP A 639 7.21 1.22 25.36
CA ASP A 639 5.96 1.99 25.20
C ASP A 639 6.00 2.87 23.94
N GLN A 640 7.17 3.43 23.60
CA GLN A 640 7.36 4.16 22.34
C GLN A 640 7.17 3.26 21.11
N ILE A 641 7.78 2.07 21.11
CA ILE A 641 7.65 1.11 20.00
C ILE A 641 6.18 0.66 19.87
N VAL A 642 5.54 0.30 20.97
CA VAL A 642 4.12 -0.09 20.98
C VAL A 642 3.23 1.07 20.53
N GLY A 643 3.52 2.30 20.95
CA GLY A 643 2.83 3.52 20.51
C GLY A 643 2.95 3.75 19.00
N MET A 644 4.14 3.54 18.42
CA MET A 644 4.34 3.63 16.97
C MET A 644 3.54 2.56 16.22
N VAL A 645 3.57 1.32 16.68
CA VAL A 645 2.80 0.22 16.07
C VAL A 645 1.28 0.47 16.17
N SER A 646 0.81 1.02 17.28
CA SER A 646 -0.61 1.28 17.54
C SER A 646 -1.16 2.51 16.79
N SER A 647 -0.28 3.37 16.28
CA SER A 647 -0.65 4.57 15.52
C SER A 647 -0.97 4.32 14.04
N ASP A 648 -0.72 3.11 13.53
CA ASP A 648 -1.07 2.70 12.17
C ASP A 648 -2.60 2.46 12.09
N PRO A 649 -3.36 3.13 11.19
CA PRO A 649 -4.83 3.07 11.14
C PRO A 649 -5.45 1.66 11.00
N GLU A 650 -4.67 0.65 10.59
CA GLU A 650 -5.05 -0.76 10.58
C GLU A 650 -4.58 -1.50 11.88
N ALA A 651 -4.73 -0.84 13.03
CA ALA A 651 -4.11 -1.07 14.36
C ALA A 651 -4.33 -2.44 15.05
N ASN A 652 -4.51 -3.53 14.32
CA ASN A 652 -4.69 -4.87 14.88
C ASN A 652 -3.62 -5.85 14.38
N VAL A 653 -2.37 -5.40 14.30
CA VAL A 653 -1.21 -6.19 13.86
C VAL A 653 -0.32 -6.67 15.00
N LEU A 654 -0.52 -6.20 16.23
CA LEU A 654 0.26 -6.65 17.38
C LEU A 654 -0.09 -8.10 17.72
N ASP A 655 0.93 -8.94 17.88
CA ASP A 655 0.81 -10.33 18.36
C ASP A 655 -0.17 -11.21 17.55
N ARG A 656 -0.18 -11.01 16.23
CA ARG A 656 -0.96 -11.83 15.29
C ARG A 656 -0.08 -12.39 14.17
N PRO A 657 -0.46 -13.53 13.55
CA PRO A 657 0.26 -14.04 12.38
C PRO A 657 0.33 -13.01 11.24
N GLY A 658 1.53 -12.75 10.74
CA GLY A 658 1.86 -11.70 9.77
C GLY A 658 1.96 -10.31 10.40
N GLY A 659 2.13 -10.24 11.72
CA GLY A 659 2.05 -9.03 12.53
C GLY A 659 3.39 -8.62 13.12
N ILE A 660 3.33 -7.79 14.16
CA ILE A 660 4.48 -7.25 14.88
C ILE A 660 4.50 -7.80 16.30
N PHE A 661 5.63 -8.37 16.71
CA PHE A 661 5.85 -9.00 18.01
C PHE A 661 6.97 -8.26 18.73
N VAL A 662 6.64 -7.50 19.76
CA VAL A 662 7.64 -6.78 20.57
C VAL A 662 7.94 -7.61 21.81
N ARG A 663 9.21 -8.01 22.00
CA ARG A 663 9.63 -8.89 23.11
C ARG A 663 10.86 -8.32 23.85
N PRO A 664 10.82 -8.22 25.19
CA PRO A 664 12.02 -7.98 25.99
C PRO A 664 12.99 -9.15 25.82
N ALA A 665 14.24 -8.87 25.44
CA ALA A 665 15.20 -9.93 25.16
C ALA A 665 15.45 -10.84 26.39
N GLU A 666 15.39 -10.28 27.61
CA GLU A 666 15.64 -10.98 28.89
C GLU A 666 14.63 -12.10 29.21
N HIS A 667 13.42 -12.03 28.66
CA HIS A 667 12.39 -13.07 28.86
C HIS A 667 12.52 -14.23 27.85
N ILE A 668 13.49 -14.15 26.93
CA ILE A 668 13.72 -15.18 25.92
C ILE A 668 14.92 -16.01 26.35
N SER A 669 14.72 -17.32 26.50
CA SER A 669 15.79 -18.27 26.82
C SER A 669 16.88 -18.25 25.73
N ASP A 670 18.12 -18.59 26.09
CA ASP A 670 19.22 -18.60 25.11
C ASP A 670 18.97 -19.58 23.95
N GLU A 671 18.32 -20.72 24.23
CA GLU A 671 17.91 -21.67 23.18
C GLU A 671 16.89 -21.05 22.22
N ASP A 672 15.90 -20.31 22.72
CA ASP A 672 14.88 -19.65 21.89
C ASP A 672 15.47 -18.46 21.13
N ARG A 673 16.45 -17.75 21.69
CA ARG A 673 17.18 -16.70 20.98
C ARG A 673 17.96 -17.29 19.80
N VAL A 674 18.59 -18.45 19.98
CA VAL A 674 19.28 -19.15 18.89
C VAL A 674 18.27 -19.61 17.83
N LEU A 675 17.14 -20.18 18.25
CA LEU A 675 16.06 -20.59 17.34
C LEU A 675 15.55 -19.41 16.50
N LEU A 676 15.13 -18.31 17.13
CA LEU A 676 14.59 -17.12 16.47
C LEU A 676 15.56 -16.51 15.46
N GLN A 677 16.84 -16.37 15.83
CA GLN A 677 17.88 -15.91 14.90
C GLN A 677 18.12 -16.90 13.76
N ALA A 678 18.02 -18.21 14.02
CA ALA A 678 18.26 -19.21 12.98
C ALA A 678 17.15 -19.30 11.93
N VAL A 679 15.90 -19.09 12.35
CA VAL A 679 14.72 -19.11 11.45
C VAL A 679 14.46 -17.75 10.80
N ALA A 680 14.95 -16.64 11.37
CA ALA A 680 14.82 -15.33 10.78
C ALA A 680 15.49 -15.29 9.39
N ARG A 681 14.74 -14.80 8.39
CA ARG A 681 15.25 -14.55 7.04
C ARG A 681 16.16 -13.34 7.00
N VAL A 682 15.86 -12.36 7.84
CA VAL A 682 16.53 -11.07 7.93
C VAL A 682 16.70 -10.72 9.40
N ILE A 683 17.90 -10.31 9.78
CA ILE A 683 18.26 -9.79 11.10
C ILE A 683 18.87 -8.41 10.90
N VAL A 684 18.19 -7.40 11.42
CA VAL A 684 18.63 -6.01 11.43
C VAL A 684 18.98 -5.63 12.87
N SER A 685 20.06 -4.86 13.06
CA SER A 685 20.49 -4.41 14.38
C SER A 685 20.85 -2.93 14.37
N ASP A 686 20.43 -2.18 15.39
CA ASP A 686 20.80 -0.78 15.56
C ASP A 686 22.31 -0.56 15.72
N ARG A 687 23.03 -1.54 16.28
CA ARG A 687 24.49 -1.54 16.40
C ARG A 687 25.23 -1.56 15.06
N ASN A 688 24.53 -1.90 13.98
CA ASN A 688 25.08 -2.02 12.63
C ASN A 688 24.86 -0.76 11.77
N GLY A 689 24.35 0.33 12.34
CA GLY A 689 24.09 1.59 11.65
C GLY A 689 22.73 1.60 10.94
N SER A 690 22.56 2.52 9.97
CA SER A 690 21.29 2.69 9.26
C SER A 690 20.89 1.46 8.43
N LEU A 691 19.60 1.33 8.13
CA LEU A 691 19.09 0.23 7.30
C LEU A 691 19.77 0.19 5.92
N ALA A 692 19.98 1.35 5.30
CA ALA A 692 20.66 1.47 4.02
C ALA A 692 22.09 0.92 4.09
N ALA A 693 22.86 1.32 5.12
CA ALA A 693 24.24 0.85 5.30
C ALA A 693 24.31 -0.67 5.50
N GLN A 694 23.32 -1.28 6.17
CA GLN A 694 23.26 -2.73 6.36
C GLN A 694 22.93 -3.49 5.07
N LEU A 695 22.06 -2.92 4.22
CA LEU A 695 21.70 -3.51 2.91
C LEU A 695 22.79 -3.38 1.86
N GLU A 696 23.69 -2.40 1.98
CA GLU A 696 24.84 -2.19 1.09
C GLU A 696 26.06 -3.02 1.47
N ARG A 697 26.04 -3.73 2.61
CA ARG A 697 27.14 -4.62 2.99
C ARG A 697 27.32 -5.71 1.93
N TYR A 698 28.58 -5.98 1.60
CA TYR A 698 28.94 -7.18 0.84
C TYR A 698 29.29 -8.27 1.85
N PRO A 699 28.73 -9.49 1.74
CA PRO A 699 29.09 -10.59 2.62
C PRO A 699 30.56 -10.91 2.38
N ALA A 700 31.29 -11.25 3.45
CA ALA A 700 32.73 -11.45 3.43
C ALA A 700 33.18 -12.70 2.62
N THR A 701 32.28 -13.41 1.94
CA THR A 701 32.64 -14.59 1.13
C THR A 701 31.51 -14.95 0.15
N GLU A 702 31.46 -14.32 -1.02
CA GLU A 702 30.93 -15.01 -2.19
C GLU A 702 32.02 -15.95 -2.70
N ARG A 703 32.10 -17.16 -2.12
CA ARG A 703 32.82 -18.24 -2.80
C ARG A 703 32.03 -18.55 -4.06
N ALA A 704 32.57 -18.18 -5.21
CA ALA A 704 32.07 -18.64 -6.49
C ALA A 704 31.91 -20.16 -6.41
N LEU A 705 30.68 -20.65 -6.64
CA LEU A 705 30.48 -22.09 -6.83
C LEU A 705 31.34 -22.51 -8.03
N PRO A 706 32.04 -23.65 -7.96
CA PRO A 706 32.79 -24.14 -9.11
C PRO A 706 31.84 -24.29 -10.31
N PRO A 707 32.31 -23.99 -11.53
CA PRO A 707 31.48 -24.15 -12.72
C PRO A 707 30.98 -25.60 -12.85
N PRO A 708 29.79 -25.81 -13.42
CA PRO A 708 29.14 -27.11 -13.52
C PRO A 708 29.95 -28.16 -14.30
#